data_AF-K9YX45-F1
#
_entry.id   AF-K9YX45-F1
#
_cell.length_a   1.000
_cell.length_b   1.000
_cell.length_c   1.000
_cell.angle_alpha   90.00
_cell.angle_beta   90.00
_cell.angle_gamma   90.00
#
_symmetry.space_group_name_H-M   'P 1'
#
loop_
_entity.id
_entity.type
_entity.pdbx_description
1 polymer ?
#
loop_
_entity_poly.entity_id
_entity_poly.type
_entity_poly.pdbx_seq_one_letter_code
_entity_poly.pdbx_strand_id
1 'polypeptide(L)'
;MTSSSFETAERIDSTDIIDDSVEAGFDDSDYYVFNLAQESTAEVTLDVSEDDADLYLYDSAQNFIALSMNGGLDSEFIVEELAAGDYYLEVEAWSGFTDYTLDLLSFSEPIIDDNDSFDTANRLDATDIISSDVEVDVDDSDYYVFNLAQESTVNVILNVDLDDADLFLYDSSQNVIASSANAGLSSESIVEELAAGDYYLEVEAWSGFTDYTLDLLSVSEEPTYDDGNNTFESAMAIEIGETKTERVSSSDPEDYYSFNLVNDTMIELNLTGIGGDADLELYDANEEYVDGSSSFDSSETIETFLASGEYFIKIDAYSGEIDYELSLASSDSPSIPDDSAGNSLDEALSIGINDTHSEGVGQDGDELDYFRFELDSLSEVTIGLSGLSADLDLELLNVEGGIISSSEKGGFQDESISALLEAGTYFIKVDPFGPAISSYELEIASETASISPEPNPFDARTGYGFLDASVAVASVLNQDPFPIVDLFGDGDEWAVNMVNAPEVWEQGYTGEGMVVAVLDTGIDRNHPDLFDNIWENSGEIPNNGEDDDGNGFVDDVYGWNFAGNKNDTSDLQGHGTHVAGTIAGRDDGVGVTGVAHNAQIMPVKVLGDDGFGTYQGIANGIVYATQNGADVINMSLGGPNPSPIIEDAIEYAVDQGVIVISAAGNEAQEEPAAPGVFADEFGVVVGSVNRSNQQSSFSNEAGEDPSMIYVTAPGEDIYSSIPGGDYDSWNGTSMATPHVAGIVTLMLEANPDLSDQEVREIISSSTTNSPTITTNSDLSGFGIQSAKSSEIAPSFEFQNDDSIPVEIPESADITDLSAVDDLVFGTSNNDTLNAADQNDPYTGNNQITFTGAGEDLVDGSIAGDGSNRNYGGSNADELFAGNNDRLFGEGGNDTLDASQGTGNNRLYGGDDNDDLIAGNDDLLTGGNGDDRLFVRQGGNNLLIGNSGADQFWIATDEIPNSPNIITDFTSGEDAIGFGSFPDLSFNDLIVNQNGENTLIGLEANNPIAELQGVQANTLTENDFVFAAQSPV
;
A
#
# COMPACT_ATOMS: atom_id res chain seq x y z
N MET A 1 -17.22 -36.76 -27.16
CA MET A 1 -17.91 -38.03 -27.50
C MET A 1 -17.79 -38.79 -26.21
N THR A 2 -18.76 -38.63 -25.30
CA THR A 2 -18.52 -38.86 -23.88
C THR A 2 -18.21 -40.32 -23.58
N SER A 3 -17.18 -40.51 -22.76
CA SER A 3 -16.46 -41.77 -22.55
C SER A 3 -17.10 -42.59 -21.43
N SER A 4 -18.42 -42.80 -21.45
CA SER A 4 -19.28 -43.38 -20.38
C SER A 4 -18.97 -44.82 -19.83
N SER A 5 -17.76 -45.36 -20.00
CA SER A 5 -17.29 -46.58 -19.33
C SER A 5 -15.76 -46.76 -19.47
N PHE A 6 -15.13 -47.55 -18.61
CA PHE A 6 -13.73 -47.97 -18.77
C PHE A 6 -13.38 -48.59 -20.15
N GLU A 7 -14.34 -49.23 -20.85
CA GLU A 7 -14.09 -49.80 -22.19
C GLU A 7 -14.00 -48.71 -23.29
N THR A 8 -14.54 -47.53 -23.00
CA THR A 8 -14.63 -46.37 -23.89
C THR A 8 -13.82 -45.17 -23.40
N ALA A 9 -13.02 -45.35 -22.33
CA ALA A 9 -12.23 -44.30 -21.70
C ALA A 9 -11.38 -43.52 -22.72
N GLU A 10 -11.38 -42.21 -22.60
CA GLU A 10 -10.57 -41.33 -23.44
C GLU A 10 -9.11 -41.41 -23.00
N ARG A 11 -8.19 -41.48 -23.95
CA ARG A 11 -6.76 -41.61 -23.62
C ARG A 11 -6.12 -40.24 -23.54
N ILE A 12 -5.41 -40.03 -22.44
CA ILE A 12 -4.81 -38.76 -22.04
C ILE A 12 -3.33 -39.02 -21.73
N ASP A 13 -2.46 -38.06 -22.03
CA ASP A 13 -1.03 -38.11 -21.76
C ASP A 13 -0.67 -37.25 -20.51
N SER A 14 0.49 -37.46 -19.90
CA SER A 14 0.91 -36.88 -18.61
C SER A 14 1.24 -35.38 -18.62
N THR A 15 0.75 -34.64 -19.61
CA THR A 15 0.90 -33.19 -19.75
C THR A 15 -0.38 -32.55 -20.28
N ASP A 16 -1.47 -33.33 -20.35
CA ASP A 16 -2.73 -32.88 -20.92
C ASP A 16 -3.60 -32.27 -19.83
N ILE A 17 -4.08 -31.06 -20.08
CA ILE A 17 -5.14 -30.40 -19.31
C ILE A 17 -6.44 -30.55 -20.11
N ILE A 18 -7.50 -31.03 -19.47
CA ILE A 18 -8.76 -31.40 -20.12
C ILE A 18 -9.90 -30.62 -19.52
N ASP A 19 -10.59 -29.83 -20.35
CA ASP A 19 -11.84 -29.19 -19.99
C ASP A 19 -13.02 -30.02 -20.55
N ASP A 20 -13.90 -30.51 -19.68
CA ASP A 20 -15.12 -31.25 -20.06
C ASP A 20 -16.26 -30.99 -19.05
N SER A 21 -17.37 -31.74 -19.14
CA SER A 21 -18.56 -31.53 -18.29
C SER A 21 -19.26 -32.84 -17.91
N VAL A 22 -19.73 -32.99 -16.67
CA VAL A 22 -20.43 -34.19 -16.16
C VAL A 22 -21.79 -33.83 -15.53
N GLU A 23 -22.79 -34.73 -15.62
CA GLU A 23 -24.16 -34.50 -15.09
C GLU A 23 -24.74 -35.71 -14.36
N ALA A 24 -25.10 -35.54 -13.09
CA ALA A 24 -25.73 -36.57 -12.26
C ALA A 24 -27.11 -37.00 -12.81
N GLY A 25 -27.23 -38.24 -13.27
CA GLY A 25 -28.44 -38.89 -13.75
C GLY A 25 -28.58 -38.98 -15.28
N PHE A 26 -27.66 -38.39 -16.05
CA PHE A 26 -27.64 -38.43 -17.51
C PHE A 26 -26.32 -38.98 -18.08
N ASP A 27 -25.19 -38.48 -17.61
CA ASP A 27 -23.84 -39.00 -17.87
C ASP A 27 -23.11 -39.00 -16.53
N ASP A 28 -23.38 -40.03 -15.74
CA ASP A 28 -23.04 -40.04 -14.30
C ASP A 28 -21.51 -39.98 -14.07
N SER A 29 -20.71 -40.48 -15.01
CA SER A 29 -19.25 -40.38 -14.94
C SER A 29 -18.56 -40.34 -16.31
N ASP A 30 -17.50 -39.55 -16.40
CA ASP A 30 -16.53 -39.59 -17.49
C ASP A 30 -15.33 -40.46 -17.11
N TYR A 31 -14.77 -41.17 -18.10
CA TYR A 31 -13.65 -42.07 -17.88
C TYR A 31 -12.45 -41.71 -18.75
N TYR A 32 -11.28 -41.64 -18.13
CA TYR A 32 -10.01 -41.40 -18.80
C TYR A 32 -9.04 -42.56 -18.56
N VAL A 33 -8.07 -42.75 -19.46
CA VAL A 33 -7.01 -43.75 -19.34
C VAL A 33 -5.66 -43.14 -19.70
N PHE A 34 -4.69 -43.31 -18.81
CA PHE A 34 -3.31 -42.90 -19.04
C PHE A 34 -2.38 -44.11 -18.89
N ASN A 35 -1.19 -44.01 -19.49
CA ASN A 35 -0.16 -45.04 -19.40
C ASN A 35 1.10 -44.49 -18.77
N LEU A 36 1.57 -45.14 -17.71
CA LEU A 36 2.88 -44.91 -17.12
C LEU A 36 3.90 -45.87 -17.74
N ALA A 37 4.92 -45.31 -18.37
CA ALA A 37 5.97 -46.09 -19.05
C ALA A 37 6.93 -46.78 -18.07
N GLN A 38 7.07 -46.22 -16.87
CA GLN A 38 7.85 -46.73 -15.73
C GLN A 38 7.08 -46.47 -14.44
N GLU A 39 7.60 -46.94 -13.29
CA GLU A 39 7.03 -46.60 -11.98
C GLU A 39 7.14 -45.09 -11.76
N SER A 40 6.05 -44.47 -11.34
CA SER A 40 5.90 -43.01 -11.30
C SER A 40 4.85 -42.60 -10.30
N THR A 41 5.09 -41.48 -9.64
CA THR A 41 4.09 -40.77 -8.86
C THR A 41 3.19 -40.03 -9.84
N ALA A 42 1.89 -40.33 -9.78
CA ALA A 42 0.87 -39.69 -10.57
C ALA A 42 0.10 -38.72 -9.68
N GLU A 43 0.13 -37.44 -10.05
CA GLU A 43 -0.63 -36.37 -9.45
C GLU A 43 -1.79 -36.02 -10.38
N VAL A 44 -3.00 -36.03 -9.84
CA VAL A 44 -4.22 -35.76 -10.58
C VAL A 44 -5.02 -34.72 -9.83
N THR A 45 -5.30 -33.61 -10.49
CA THR A 45 -6.12 -32.52 -9.96
C THR A 45 -7.39 -32.38 -10.79
N LEU A 46 -8.52 -32.21 -10.12
CA LEU A 46 -9.81 -31.94 -10.74
C LEU A 46 -10.41 -30.68 -10.10
N ASP A 47 -10.61 -29.65 -10.90
CA ASP A 47 -11.25 -28.40 -10.51
C ASP A 47 -12.66 -28.34 -11.11
N VAL A 48 -13.68 -28.06 -10.29
CA VAL A 48 -15.08 -27.95 -10.70
C VAL A 48 -15.58 -26.50 -10.58
N SER A 49 -16.65 -26.17 -11.32
CA SER A 49 -17.09 -24.76 -11.44
C SER A 49 -18.54 -24.48 -11.01
N GLU A 50 -19.42 -25.50 -10.98
CA GLU A 50 -20.84 -25.30 -10.69
C GLU A 50 -21.37 -26.22 -9.59
N ASP A 51 -21.20 -27.53 -9.75
CA ASP A 51 -21.67 -28.55 -8.80
C ASP A 51 -20.56 -29.57 -8.48
N ASP A 52 -20.72 -30.28 -7.37
CA ASP A 52 -19.74 -31.23 -6.81
C ASP A 52 -19.49 -32.47 -7.71
N ALA A 53 -18.22 -32.81 -7.93
CA ALA A 53 -17.80 -34.02 -8.64
C ALA A 53 -16.57 -34.68 -8.00
N ASP A 54 -16.64 -36.00 -7.86
CA ASP A 54 -15.62 -36.81 -7.20
C ASP A 54 -14.61 -37.39 -8.21
N LEU A 55 -13.37 -37.54 -7.78
CA LEU A 55 -12.30 -38.14 -8.57
C LEU A 55 -11.91 -39.51 -8.04
N TYR A 56 -11.83 -40.52 -8.93
CA TYR A 56 -11.42 -41.89 -8.59
C TYR A 56 -10.32 -42.40 -9.52
N LEU A 57 -9.40 -43.18 -8.95
CA LEU A 57 -8.29 -43.82 -9.65
C LEU A 57 -8.36 -45.36 -9.56
N TYR A 58 -8.13 -46.04 -10.67
CA TYR A 58 -8.20 -47.49 -10.81
C TYR A 58 -7.00 -48.08 -11.57
N ASP A 59 -6.65 -49.34 -11.25
CA ASP A 59 -5.61 -50.09 -11.96
C ASP A 59 -6.10 -50.64 -13.32
N SER A 60 -5.16 -51.17 -14.13
CA SER A 60 -5.47 -51.83 -15.42
C SER A 60 -6.47 -52.99 -15.36
N ALA A 61 -6.73 -53.55 -14.18
CA ALA A 61 -7.71 -54.60 -13.94
C ALA A 61 -9.03 -54.05 -13.37
N GLN A 62 -9.19 -52.72 -13.30
CA GLN A 62 -10.32 -51.96 -12.75
C GLN A 62 -10.54 -52.21 -11.25
N ASN A 63 -9.45 -52.46 -10.51
CA ASN A 63 -9.49 -52.40 -9.06
C ASN A 63 -9.25 -50.97 -8.61
N PHE A 64 -10.06 -50.53 -7.65
CA PHE A 64 -9.94 -49.22 -7.01
C PHE A 64 -8.58 -49.05 -6.32
N ILE A 65 -7.93 -47.90 -6.53
CA ILE A 65 -6.66 -47.51 -5.92
C ILE A 65 -6.90 -46.41 -4.88
N ALA A 66 -7.34 -45.24 -5.35
CA ALA A 66 -7.49 -44.03 -4.55
C ALA A 66 -8.67 -43.18 -5.03
N LEU A 67 -9.16 -42.29 -4.17
CA LEU A 67 -10.22 -41.32 -4.48
C LEU A 67 -9.97 -40.01 -3.73
N SER A 68 -10.57 -38.95 -4.23
CA SER A 68 -10.77 -37.67 -3.55
C SER A 68 -12.25 -37.27 -3.68
N MET A 69 -12.83 -36.78 -2.58
CA MET A 69 -14.26 -36.45 -2.38
C MET A 69 -14.38 -35.25 -1.44
N ASN A 70 -13.65 -34.17 -1.73
CA ASN A 70 -13.90 -32.90 -1.06
C ASN A 70 -15.31 -32.41 -1.42
N GLY A 71 -15.92 -31.61 -0.55
CA GLY A 71 -17.31 -31.24 -0.72
C GLY A 71 -17.46 -29.90 -1.41
N GLY A 72 -18.37 -29.79 -2.38
CA GLY A 72 -18.73 -28.51 -2.98
C GLY A 72 -17.86 -28.14 -4.19
N LEU A 73 -17.15 -27.01 -4.13
CA LEU A 73 -16.30 -26.52 -5.24
C LEU A 73 -14.80 -26.60 -4.93
N ASP A 74 -14.43 -27.23 -3.82
CA ASP A 74 -13.04 -27.45 -3.47
C ASP A 74 -12.40 -28.42 -4.47
N SER A 75 -11.16 -28.15 -4.89
CA SER A 75 -10.45 -29.02 -5.83
C SER A 75 -10.25 -30.43 -5.28
N GLU A 76 -10.38 -31.42 -6.16
CA GLU A 76 -10.04 -32.81 -5.86
C GLU A 76 -8.59 -33.12 -6.23
N PHE A 77 -7.92 -33.89 -5.37
CA PHE A 77 -6.50 -34.17 -5.55
C PHE A 77 -6.13 -35.61 -5.18
N ILE A 78 -5.48 -36.31 -6.11
CA ILE A 78 -4.94 -37.66 -5.88
C ILE A 78 -3.45 -37.66 -6.22
N VAL A 79 -2.64 -38.13 -5.27
CA VAL A 79 -1.21 -38.42 -5.47
C VAL A 79 -0.97 -39.87 -5.10
N GLU A 80 -0.54 -40.67 -6.06
CA GLU A 80 -0.26 -42.09 -5.83
C GLU A 80 0.99 -42.54 -6.58
N GLU A 81 1.79 -43.36 -5.90
CA GLU A 81 2.88 -44.11 -6.52
C GLU A 81 2.35 -45.30 -7.29
N LEU A 82 2.59 -45.30 -8.60
CA LEU A 82 2.01 -46.26 -9.50
C LEU A 82 3.09 -46.95 -10.32
N ALA A 83 3.14 -48.28 -10.25
CA ALA A 83 4.02 -49.08 -11.10
C ALA A 83 3.72 -48.88 -12.59
N ALA A 84 4.68 -49.15 -13.47
CA ALA A 84 4.51 -49.06 -14.93
C ALA A 84 3.26 -49.83 -15.43
N GLY A 85 2.30 -49.16 -16.06
CA GLY A 85 1.02 -49.76 -16.42
C GLY A 85 -0.01 -48.78 -16.98
N ASP A 86 -1.15 -49.31 -17.39
CA ASP A 86 -2.33 -48.50 -17.73
C ASP A 86 -3.16 -48.26 -16.46
N TYR A 87 -3.62 -47.03 -16.26
CA TYR A 87 -4.48 -46.62 -15.15
C TYR A 87 -5.68 -45.85 -15.67
N TYR A 88 -6.77 -45.91 -14.93
CA TYR A 88 -8.04 -45.29 -15.31
C TYR A 88 -8.48 -44.29 -14.27
N LEU A 89 -8.93 -43.12 -14.73
CA LEU A 89 -9.60 -42.12 -13.93
C LEU A 89 -11.10 -42.17 -14.21
N GLU A 90 -11.89 -41.92 -13.18
CA GLU A 90 -13.33 -41.70 -13.27
C GLU A 90 -13.64 -40.39 -12.56
N VAL A 91 -14.27 -39.47 -13.28
CA VAL A 91 -14.84 -38.24 -12.72
C VAL A 91 -16.34 -38.48 -12.62
N GLU A 92 -16.88 -38.58 -11.41
CA GLU A 92 -18.30 -38.88 -11.15
C GLU A 92 -19.00 -37.63 -10.61
N ALA A 93 -20.06 -37.18 -11.28
CA ALA A 93 -20.86 -36.08 -10.74
C ALA A 93 -21.56 -36.53 -9.46
N TRP A 94 -21.26 -35.88 -8.34
CA TRP A 94 -21.92 -36.16 -7.07
C TRP A 94 -23.34 -35.58 -7.04
N SER A 95 -23.49 -34.37 -7.56
CA SER A 95 -24.80 -33.74 -7.76
C SER A 95 -24.82 -32.82 -8.98
N GLY A 96 -26.00 -32.63 -9.57
CA GLY A 96 -26.23 -31.60 -10.57
C GLY A 96 -25.35 -31.71 -11.83
N PHE A 97 -25.03 -30.58 -12.44
CA PHE A 97 -24.23 -30.46 -13.65
C PHE A 97 -23.01 -29.59 -13.32
N THR A 98 -21.81 -30.01 -13.73
CA THR A 98 -20.63 -29.15 -13.61
C THR A 98 -19.73 -29.27 -14.82
N ASP A 99 -19.19 -28.13 -15.25
CA ASP A 99 -17.97 -28.09 -16.06
C ASP A 99 -16.77 -28.30 -15.14
N TYR A 100 -15.74 -29.00 -15.63
CA TYR A 100 -14.53 -29.29 -14.87
C TYR A 100 -13.26 -29.21 -15.73
N THR A 101 -12.14 -28.95 -15.06
CA THR A 101 -10.79 -29.04 -15.62
C THR A 101 -10.03 -30.16 -14.89
N LEU A 102 -9.57 -31.15 -15.65
CA LEU A 102 -8.77 -32.28 -15.17
C LEU A 102 -7.32 -32.12 -15.65
N ASP A 103 -6.38 -32.08 -14.70
CA ASP A 103 -4.94 -32.05 -14.96
C ASP A 103 -4.27 -33.33 -14.46
N LEU A 104 -3.38 -33.89 -15.28
CA LEU A 104 -2.61 -35.09 -14.96
C LEU A 104 -1.13 -34.81 -15.15
N LEU A 105 -0.40 -34.88 -14.03
CA LEU A 105 1.05 -34.86 -14.00
C LEU A 105 1.56 -36.23 -13.54
N SER A 106 2.62 -36.72 -14.17
CA SER A 106 3.30 -37.92 -13.67
C SER A 106 4.80 -37.79 -13.80
N PHE A 107 5.50 -38.07 -12.73
CA PHE A 107 6.96 -38.06 -12.67
C PHE A 107 7.44 -39.39 -12.13
N SER A 108 8.49 -39.95 -12.75
CA SER A 108 9.02 -41.23 -12.30
C SER A 108 9.83 -41.07 -11.04
N GLU A 109 9.52 -41.87 -10.02
CA GLU A 109 10.27 -41.87 -8.77
C GLU A 109 11.74 -42.24 -8.95
N PRO A 110 12.62 -41.78 -8.04
CA PRO A 110 14.03 -42.09 -8.02
C PRO A 110 14.29 -43.58 -7.70
N ILE A 111 15.56 -43.94 -7.82
CA ILE A 111 16.05 -45.30 -7.70
C ILE A 111 16.13 -45.63 -6.20
N ILE A 112 15.53 -46.74 -5.72
CA ILE A 112 15.88 -47.33 -4.41
C ILE A 112 17.42 -47.31 -4.26
N ASP A 113 17.93 -46.45 -3.39
CA ASP A 113 19.35 -46.39 -3.05
C ASP A 113 19.68 -47.50 -2.02
N ASP A 114 20.89 -48.06 -2.08
CA ASP A 114 21.37 -49.13 -1.18
C ASP A 114 22.31 -48.55 -0.09
N ASN A 115 22.36 -47.22 0.13
CA ASN A 115 23.45 -46.48 0.79
C ASN A 115 23.23 -46.10 2.27
N ASP A 116 22.41 -46.85 3.00
CA ASP A 116 21.93 -46.63 4.38
C ASP A 116 23.02 -46.77 5.49
N SER A 117 24.31 -46.82 5.12
CA SER A 117 25.42 -46.92 6.08
C SER A 117 26.76 -46.48 5.50
N PHE A 118 27.72 -46.08 6.35
CA PHE A 118 29.11 -45.84 5.93
C PHE A 118 29.77 -46.99 5.13
N ASP A 119 29.34 -48.24 5.33
CA ASP A 119 29.87 -49.42 4.60
C ASP A 119 29.24 -49.59 3.22
N THR A 120 28.04 -49.04 3.02
CA THR A 120 27.27 -49.08 1.77
C THR A 120 27.24 -47.73 1.04
N ALA A 121 27.84 -46.70 1.62
CA ALA A 121 27.86 -45.32 1.13
C ALA A 121 28.18 -45.20 -0.37
N ASN A 122 27.35 -44.43 -1.06
CA ASN A 122 27.48 -44.21 -2.49
C ASN A 122 28.62 -43.25 -2.80
N ARG A 123 29.37 -43.55 -3.87
CA ARG A 123 30.55 -42.76 -4.21
C ARG A 123 30.17 -41.54 -5.02
N LEU A 124 30.50 -40.35 -4.51
CA LEU A 124 30.39 -39.08 -5.22
C LEU A 124 31.74 -38.66 -5.81
N ASP A 125 31.70 -38.11 -7.01
CA ASP A 125 32.79 -37.37 -7.62
C ASP A 125 32.63 -35.85 -7.32
N ALA A 126 33.74 -35.12 -7.46
CA ALA A 126 33.98 -33.76 -6.95
C ALA A 126 33.04 -32.63 -7.43
N THR A 127 32.08 -32.91 -8.31
CA THR A 127 31.16 -31.94 -8.92
C THR A 127 29.79 -32.57 -9.15
N ASP A 128 29.45 -33.61 -8.39
CA ASP A 128 28.22 -34.35 -8.58
C ASP A 128 27.07 -33.60 -7.90
N ILE A 129 26.00 -33.39 -8.67
CA ILE A 129 24.69 -33.05 -8.14
C ILE A 129 23.90 -34.35 -8.17
N ILE A 130 23.44 -34.78 -7.00
CA ILE A 130 22.60 -35.96 -6.87
C ILE A 130 21.24 -35.57 -6.30
N SER A 131 20.22 -36.32 -6.69
CA SER A 131 18.87 -36.21 -6.16
C SER A 131 18.51 -37.59 -5.61
N SER A 132 18.01 -37.63 -4.38
CA SER A 132 17.67 -38.83 -3.60
C SER A 132 16.57 -38.48 -2.60
N ASP A 133 16.17 -39.42 -1.76
CA ASP A 133 15.09 -39.29 -0.78
C ASP A 133 15.46 -39.96 0.55
N VAL A 134 14.90 -39.48 1.68
CA VAL A 134 15.17 -40.04 3.02
C VAL A 134 13.91 -40.01 3.91
N GLU A 135 13.71 -41.03 4.75
CA GLU A 135 12.51 -41.19 5.61
C GLU A 135 12.81 -41.80 6.99
N VAL A 136 12.30 -41.16 8.05
CA VAL A 136 12.58 -41.49 9.47
C VAL A 136 12.30 -42.96 9.88
N ASP A 137 11.46 -43.71 9.17
CA ASP A 137 11.03 -45.07 9.56
C ASP A 137 11.39 -46.19 8.55
N VAL A 138 12.00 -45.86 7.41
CA VAL A 138 12.30 -46.81 6.31
C VAL A 138 13.79 -46.79 5.94
N ASP A 139 14.34 -45.59 5.70
CA ASP A 139 15.75 -45.32 5.44
C ASP A 139 16.09 -43.98 6.10
N ASP A 140 16.47 -44.02 7.37
CA ASP A 140 16.59 -42.82 8.20
C ASP A 140 17.83 -41.99 7.88
N SER A 141 18.77 -42.52 7.10
CA SER A 141 19.98 -41.81 6.71
C SER A 141 20.64 -42.35 5.45
N ASP A 142 20.87 -41.46 4.48
CA ASP A 142 21.65 -41.75 3.28
C ASP A 142 23.12 -41.38 3.47
N TYR A 143 24.02 -42.29 3.12
CA TYR A 143 25.46 -42.05 3.22
C TYR A 143 26.14 -41.93 1.87
N TYR A 144 27.04 -40.97 1.77
CA TYR A 144 27.89 -40.76 0.60
C TYR A 144 29.36 -40.74 0.97
N VAL A 145 30.23 -41.10 0.03
CA VAL A 145 31.69 -41.07 0.19
C VAL A 145 32.36 -40.39 -0.99
N PHE A 146 33.23 -39.43 -0.72
CA PHE A 146 34.03 -38.77 -1.74
C PHE A 146 35.51 -38.77 -1.35
N ASN A 147 36.38 -38.63 -2.36
CA ASN A 147 37.83 -38.60 -2.16
C ASN A 147 38.40 -37.29 -2.71
N LEU A 148 39.13 -36.57 -1.88
CA LEU A 148 39.93 -35.42 -2.28
C LEU A 148 41.35 -35.86 -2.62
N ALA A 149 41.77 -35.60 -3.86
CA ALA A 149 43.10 -35.95 -4.34
C ALA A 149 44.21 -35.02 -3.80
N GLN A 150 43.82 -33.80 -3.44
CA GLN A 150 44.65 -32.76 -2.82
C GLN A 150 43.80 -31.97 -1.81
N GLU A 151 44.39 -30.99 -1.13
CA GLU A 151 43.64 -30.09 -0.25
C GLU A 151 42.68 -29.24 -1.10
N SER A 152 41.43 -29.14 -0.66
CA SER A 152 40.33 -28.53 -1.41
C SER A 152 39.35 -27.87 -0.44
N THR A 153 38.76 -26.76 -0.86
CA THR A 153 37.54 -26.25 -0.23
C THR A 153 36.37 -27.05 -0.76
N VAL A 154 35.58 -27.60 0.16
CA VAL A 154 34.40 -28.39 -0.14
C VAL A 154 33.19 -27.59 0.29
N ASN A 155 32.29 -27.33 -0.66
CA ASN A 155 30.97 -26.79 -0.42
C ASN A 155 29.94 -27.88 -0.68
N VAL A 156 29.12 -28.16 0.31
CA VAL A 156 28.01 -29.11 0.22
C VAL A 156 26.73 -28.36 0.51
N ILE A 157 25.76 -28.44 -0.39
CA ILE A 157 24.43 -27.86 -0.21
C ILE A 157 23.41 -28.99 -0.31
N LEU A 158 22.55 -29.09 0.69
CA LEU A 158 21.40 -29.98 0.73
C LEU A 158 20.13 -29.13 0.69
N ASN A 159 19.26 -29.38 -0.28
CA ASN A 159 17.93 -28.79 -0.33
C ASN A 159 16.89 -29.89 -0.19
N VAL A 160 15.88 -29.66 0.65
CA VAL A 160 14.79 -30.60 0.95
C VAL A 160 13.46 -30.01 0.52
N ASP A 161 12.55 -30.86 0.05
CA ASP A 161 11.31 -30.39 -0.60
C ASP A 161 10.06 -30.48 0.30
N LEU A 162 9.99 -31.44 1.24
CA LEU A 162 8.74 -31.77 1.95
C LEU A 162 8.84 -31.79 3.47
N ASP A 163 9.86 -32.45 4.03
CA ASP A 163 10.07 -32.54 5.47
C ASP A 163 11.56 -32.31 5.82
N ASP A 164 11.85 -32.04 7.10
CA ASP A 164 13.17 -31.63 7.59
C ASP A 164 14.22 -32.76 7.52
N ALA A 165 15.41 -32.46 7.00
CA ALA A 165 16.57 -33.36 7.01
C ALA A 165 17.89 -32.60 7.24
N ASP A 166 18.77 -33.20 8.05
CA ASP A 166 20.02 -32.61 8.52
C ASP A 166 21.22 -33.13 7.71
N LEU A 167 22.25 -32.30 7.55
CA LEU A 167 23.48 -32.64 6.82
C LEU A 167 24.68 -32.77 7.75
N PHE A 168 25.42 -33.87 7.65
CA PHE A 168 26.65 -34.12 8.42
C PHE A 168 27.84 -34.49 7.53
N LEU A 169 29.02 -33.97 7.89
CA LEU A 169 30.30 -34.27 7.24
C LEU A 169 31.23 -35.01 8.21
N TYR A 170 31.85 -36.09 7.75
CA TYR A 170 32.70 -36.98 8.53
C TYR A 170 34.10 -37.18 7.94
N ASP A 171 35.08 -37.39 8.82
CA ASP A 171 36.43 -37.83 8.44
C ASP A 171 36.48 -39.33 8.07
N SER A 172 37.58 -39.77 7.47
CA SER A 172 37.83 -41.20 7.16
C SER A 172 37.81 -42.16 8.37
N SER A 173 37.78 -41.63 9.60
CA SER A 173 37.64 -42.41 10.84
C SER A 173 36.22 -42.33 11.42
N GLN A 174 35.26 -41.79 10.67
CA GLN A 174 33.84 -41.60 11.02
C GLN A 174 33.63 -40.68 12.22
N ASN A 175 34.47 -39.66 12.39
CA ASN A 175 34.22 -38.56 13.33
C ASN A 175 33.60 -37.38 12.58
N VAL A 176 32.55 -36.79 13.15
CA VAL A 176 31.92 -35.56 12.61
C VAL A 176 32.96 -34.43 12.58
N ILE A 177 33.10 -33.81 11.42
CA ILE A 177 33.90 -32.61 11.16
C ILE A 177 33.01 -31.37 11.30
N ALA A 178 31.88 -31.36 10.59
CA ALA A 178 30.92 -30.27 10.55
C ALA A 178 29.50 -30.82 10.34
N SER A 179 28.49 -30.03 10.66
CA SER A 179 27.08 -30.36 10.46
C SER A 179 26.26 -29.09 10.29
N SER A 180 25.17 -29.17 9.55
CA SER A 180 24.15 -28.12 9.40
C SER A 180 22.78 -28.75 9.66
N ALA A 181 21.95 -28.07 10.45
CA ALA A 181 20.67 -28.57 10.96
C ALA A 181 19.70 -27.38 11.21
N ASN A 182 19.39 -26.62 10.17
CA ASN A 182 18.36 -25.59 10.25
C ASN A 182 16.98 -26.29 10.27
N ALA A 183 16.00 -25.66 10.92
CA ALA A 183 14.69 -26.28 11.07
C ALA A 183 13.82 -26.08 9.81
N GLY A 184 13.06 -27.10 9.44
CA GLY A 184 12.05 -27.03 8.38
C GLY A 184 12.64 -27.22 6.98
N LEU A 185 12.18 -26.44 5.99
CA LEU A 185 12.58 -26.59 4.57
C LEU A 185 13.74 -25.68 4.15
N SER A 186 14.48 -25.15 5.12
CA SER A 186 15.63 -24.29 4.81
C SER A 186 16.77 -25.16 4.27
N SER A 187 17.53 -24.66 3.30
CA SER A 187 18.66 -25.43 2.78
C SER A 187 19.78 -25.55 3.81
N GLU A 188 20.41 -26.73 3.86
CA GLU A 188 21.57 -27.00 4.68
C GLU A 188 22.86 -26.76 3.89
N SER A 189 23.85 -26.13 4.50
CA SER A 189 25.13 -25.87 3.83
C SER A 189 26.33 -26.07 4.74
N ILE A 190 27.34 -26.77 4.22
CA ILE A 190 28.63 -26.98 4.87
C ILE A 190 29.73 -26.53 3.91
N VAL A 191 30.53 -25.55 4.34
CA VAL A 191 31.74 -25.12 3.64
C VAL A 191 32.95 -25.38 4.53
N GLU A 192 33.82 -26.29 4.13
CA GLU A 192 34.99 -26.69 4.91
C GLU A 192 36.25 -26.87 4.07
N GLU A 193 37.40 -26.46 4.62
CA GLU A 193 38.72 -26.71 4.05
C GLU A 193 39.22 -28.09 4.49
N LEU A 194 39.36 -29.00 3.52
CA LEU A 194 39.68 -30.40 3.80
C LEU A 194 40.97 -30.82 3.12
N ALA A 195 41.88 -31.41 3.90
CA ALA A 195 43.10 -31.99 3.37
C ALA A 195 42.80 -33.21 2.46
N ALA A 196 43.74 -33.58 1.59
CA ALA A 196 43.62 -34.77 0.74
C ALA A 196 43.28 -36.04 1.55
N GLY A 197 42.17 -36.71 1.22
CA GLY A 197 41.65 -37.82 2.01
C GLY A 197 40.27 -38.32 1.55
N ASP A 198 39.80 -39.39 2.19
CA ASP A 198 38.42 -39.89 2.04
C ASP A 198 37.54 -39.24 3.12
N TYR A 199 36.36 -38.79 2.72
CA TYR A 199 35.35 -38.15 3.59
C TYR A 199 33.98 -38.74 3.30
N TYR A 200 33.08 -38.63 4.28
CA TYR A 200 31.72 -39.13 4.18
C TYR A 200 30.71 -38.03 4.47
N LEU A 201 29.58 -38.07 3.77
CA LEU A 201 28.41 -37.27 4.07
C LEU A 201 27.30 -38.19 4.56
N GLU A 202 26.46 -37.66 5.44
CA GLU A 202 25.22 -38.28 5.90
C GLU A 202 24.11 -37.24 5.77
N VAL A 203 23.02 -37.63 5.12
CA VAL A 203 21.76 -36.88 5.11
C VAL A 203 20.82 -37.65 6.02
N GLU A 204 20.48 -37.09 7.18
CA GLU A 204 19.66 -37.75 8.20
C GLU A 204 18.25 -37.15 8.18
N ALA A 205 17.22 -37.95 7.96
CA ALA A 205 15.83 -37.48 8.07
C ALA A 205 15.53 -37.09 9.51
N TRP A 206 15.12 -35.84 9.73
CA TRP A 206 14.75 -35.35 11.06
C TRP A 206 13.27 -35.55 11.35
N SER A 207 12.41 -35.38 10.34
CA SER A 207 10.98 -35.67 10.41
C SER A 207 10.45 -36.19 9.09
N GLY A 208 9.45 -37.08 9.13
CA GLY A 208 8.67 -37.45 7.96
C GLY A 208 9.47 -38.07 6.80
N PHE A 209 9.01 -37.81 5.59
CA PHE A 209 9.61 -38.25 4.32
C PHE A 209 9.97 -36.99 3.52
N THR A 210 11.19 -36.91 2.99
CA THR A 210 11.53 -35.84 2.04
C THR A 210 12.40 -36.32 0.90
N ASP A 211 12.06 -35.83 -0.30
CA ASP A 211 13.01 -35.77 -1.40
C ASP A 211 14.05 -34.67 -1.11
N TYR A 212 15.26 -34.88 -1.61
CA TYR A 212 16.32 -33.90 -1.48
C TYR A 212 17.28 -33.88 -2.68
N THR A 213 17.95 -32.74 -2.83
CA THR A 213 19.10 -32.58 -3.72
C THR A 213 20.35 -32.29 -2.93
N LEU A 214 21.42 -33.05 -3.19
CA LEU A 214 22.72 -32.86 -2.58
C LEU A 214 23.72 -32.46 -3.65
N ASP A 215 24.18 -31.22 -3.58
CA ASP A 215 25.21 -30.66 -4.46
C ASP A 215 26.57 -30.71 -3.75
N LEU A 216 27.50 -31.48 -4.30
CA LEU A 216 28.88 -31.55 -3.82
C LEU A 216 29.82 -30.87 -4.82
N LEU A 217 30.30 -29.69 -4.44
CA LEU A 217 31.35 -28.97 -5.15
C LEU A 217 32.63 -29.00 -4.33
N SER A 218 33.65 -29.70 -4.85
CA SER A 218 35.01 -29.60 -4.32
C SER A 218 35.91 -28.94 -5.34
N VAL A 219 36.44 -27.77 -4.98
CA VAL A 219 37.38 -27.03 -5.80
C VAL A 219 38.77 -27.38 -5.30
N SER A 220 39.53 -28.09 -6.12
CA SER A 220 40.95 -28.29 -5.85
C SER A 220 41.70 -27.00 -6.11
N GLU A 221 42.47 -26.51 -5.14
CA GLU A 221 43.33 -25.34 -5.39
C GLU A 221 44.33 -25.68 -6.51
N GLU A 222 44.11 -25.12 -7.69
CA GLU A 222 45.19 -24.69 -8.58
C GLU A 222 45.61 -23.27 -8.16
N PRO A 223 46.86 -22.89 -8.45
CA PRO A 223 47.71 -22.13 -7.54
C PRO A 223 47.03 -20.88 -6.96
N THR A 224 47.25 -20.65 -5.66
CA THR A 224 47.04 -19.34 -5.03
C THR A 224 47.72 -18.27 -5.88
N TYR A 225 46.91 -17.50 -6.60
CA TYR A 225 47.29 -16.18 -7.07
C TYR A 225 47.13 -15.26 -5.87
N ASP A 226 48.14 -15.29 -4.99
CA ASP A 226 48.49 -14.17 -4.13
C ASP A 226 49.90 -13.80 -4.59
N ASP A 227 49.96 -12.87 -5.53
CA ASP A 227 51.23 -12.40 -6.07
C ASP A 227 51.91 -11.39 -5.11
N GLY A 228 51.20 -11.03 -4.03
CA GLY A 228 51.60 -10.19 -2.93
C GLY A 228 51.44 -8.70 -3.20
N ASN A 229 50.83 -8.27 -4.31
CA ASN A 229 50.64 -6.86 -4.68
C ASN A 229 49.46 -6.16 -3.99
N ASN A 230 48.98 -6.66 -2.85
CA ASN A 230 47.71 -6.31 -2.22
C ASN A 230 47.77 -5.02 -1.37
N THR A 231 48.81 -4.21 -1.56
CA THR A 231 49.00 -2.92 -0.88
C THR A 231 49.77 -1.95 -1.76
N PHE A 232 49.66 -0.64 -1.52
CA PHE A 232 50.50 0.38 -2.16
C PHE A 232 52.02 0.09 -2.04
N GLU A 233 52.51 -0.45 -0.92
CA GLU A 233 53.93 -0.76 -0.72
C GLU A 233 54.39 -1.96 -1.59
N SER A 234 53.48 -2.87 -1.91
CA SER A 234 53.76 -4.07 -2.69
C SER A 234 53.30 -4.01 -4.15
N ALA A 235 52.72 -2.88 -4.57
CA ALA A 235 52.14 -2.68 -5.90
C ALA A 235 53.06 -3.12 -7.06
N MET A 236 52.52 -3.92 -7.96
CA MET A 236 53.26 -4.47 -9.10
C MET A 236 53.42 -3.43 -10.23
N ALA A 237 54.62 -3.30 -10.78
CA ALA A 237 54.86 -2.34 -11.85
C ALA A 237 54.15 -2.73 -13.18
N ILE A 238 53.48 -1.76 -13.80
CA ILE A 238 52.90 -1.85 -15.16
C ILE A 238 53.43 -0.71 -16.04
N GLU A 239 53.81 -1.01 -17.29
CA GLU A 239 54.29 -0.01 -18.25
C GLU A 239 53.20 0.41 -19.26
N ILE A 240 53.28 1.63 -19.80
CA ILE A 240 52.38 2.08 -20.87
C ILE A 240 52.51 1.16 -22.10
N GLY A 241 51.37 0.65 -22.55
CA GLY A 241 51.23 -0.34 -23.63
C GLY A 241 51.31 -1.79 -23.16
N GLU A 242 51.36 -2.04 -21.86
CA GLU A 242 51.31 -3.37 -21.24
C GLU A 242 49.88 -3.76 -20.86
N THR A 243 49.60 -5.06 -20.92
CA THR A 243 48.40 -5.70 -20.39
C THR A 243 48.84 -6.75 -19.38
N LYS A 244 48.22 -6.74 -18.20
CA LYS A 244 48.37 -7.72 -17.12
C LYS A 244 47.10 -8.54 -17.04
N THR A 245 47.23 -9.81 -16.69
CA THR A 245 46.10 -10.73 -16.54
C THR A 245 46.26 -11.44 -15.22
N GLU A 246 45.29 -11.32 -14.34
CA GLU A 246 45.35 -11.85 -12.98
C GLU A 246 43.95 -12.13 -12.42
N ARG A 247 43.83 -12.48 -11.14
CA ARG A 247 42.58 -12.80 -10.46
C ARG A 247 42.52 -12.16 -9.07
N VAL A 248 41.40 -11.54 -8.75
CA VAL A 248 41.00 -11.16 -7.38
C VAL A 248 39.93 -12.12 -6.85
N SER A 249 39.87 -12.32 -5.54
CA SER A 249 38.96 -13.25 -4.87
C SER A 249 38.64 -12.82 -3.43
N SER A 250 37.66 -13.48 -2.78
CA SER A 250 37.39 -13.24 -1.35
C SER A 250 38.60 -13.45 -0.41
N SER A 251 39.61 -14.22 -0.82
CA SER A 251 40.86 -14.44 -0.07
C SER A 251 42.00 -13.51 -0.48
N ASP A 252 41.87 -12.86 -1.63
CA ASP A 252 42.77 -11.84 -2.17
C ASP A 252 41.94 -10.74 -2.87
N PRO A 253 41.28 -9.87 -2.09
CA PRO A 253 40.23 -9.00 -2.64
C PRO A 253 40.79 -7.80 -3.39
N GLU A 254 42.06 -7.44 -3.17
CA GLU A 254 42.65 -6.21 -3.67
C GLU A 254 43.98 -6.45 -4.39
N ASP A 255 44.12 -5.97 -5.62
CA ASP A 255 45.38 -5.96 -6.36
C ASP A 255 45.83 -4.53 -6.63
N TYR A 256 47.11 -4.22 -6.36
CA TYR A 256 47.68 -2.90 -6.63
C TYR A 256 48.76 -2.96 -7.72
N TYR A 257 48.71 -1.98 -8.62
CA TYR A 257 49.72 -1.75 -9.65
C TYR A 257 50.33 -0.36 -9.52
N SER A 258 51.56 -0.18 -9.95
CA SER A 258 52.23 1.13 -10.00
C SER A 258 52.78 1.44 -11.37
N PHE A 259 52.71 2.70 -11.76
CA PHE A 259 53.34 3.21 -12.99
C PHE A 259 53.89 4.61 -12.78
N ASN A 260 54.85 5.01 -13.62
CA ASN A 260 55.47 6.33 -13.52
C ASN A 260 55.45 7.06 -14.87
N LEU A 261 54.89 8.25 -14.87
CA LEU A 261 54.87 9.16 -16.01
C LEU A 261 56.09 10.09 -16.03
N VAL A 262 56.66 10.29 -17.23
CA VAL A 262 57.84 11.15 -17.43
C VAL A 262 57.47 12.55 -17.91
N ASN A 263 56.31 12.69 -18.56
CA ASN A 263 55.71 13.96 -18.95
C ASN A 263 54.21 13.88 -18.66
N ASP A 264 53.57 15.03 -18.59
CA ASP A 264 52.12 15.13 -18.46
C ASP A 264 51.45 14.46 -19.67
N THR A 265 50.59 13.47 -19.44
CA THR A 265 50.13 12.51 -20.46
C THR A 265 48.70 12.07 -20.15
N MET A 266 47.88 11.93 -21.20
CA MET A 266 46.57 11.26 -21.09
C MET A 266 46.79 9.75 -20.99
N ILE A 267 46.26 9.11 -19.95
CA ILE A 267 46.34 7.67 -19.73
C ILE A 267 44.95 7.02 -19.81
N GLU A 268 44.89 5.87 -20.44
CA GLU A 268 43.69 5.05 -20.58
C GLU A 268 43.95 3.73 -19.86
N LEU A 269 43.22 3.47 -18.78
CA LEU A 269 43.21 2.22 -18.04
C LEU A 269 41.93 1.47 -18.42
N ASN A 270 42.06 0.21 -18.81
CA ASN A 270 40.90 -0.65 -19.05
C ASN A 270 41.04 -1.92 -18.24
N LEU A 271 40.03 -2.24 -17.44
CA LEU A 271 39.82 -3.52 -16.76
C LEU A 271 38.76 -4.30 -17.53
N THR A 272 39.19 -5.38 -18.19
CA THR A 272 38.31 -6.15 -19.08
C THR A 272 38.39 -7.64 -18.74
N GLY A 273 37.48 -8.44 -19.28
CA GLY A 273 37.47 -9.89 -19.02
C GLY A 273 36.92 -10.27 -17.65
N ILE A 274 36.45 -9.30 -16.86
CA ILE A 274 35.78 -9.53 -15.58
C ILE A 274 34.41 -10.17 -15.81
N GLY A 275 34.09 -11.18 -14.98
CA GLY A 275 32.85 -11.94 -15.00
C GLY A 275 32.02 -11.77 -13.73
N GLY A 276 32.26 -10.69 -12.99
CA GLY A 276 31.61 -10.29 -11.74
C GLY A 276 32.01 -8.86 -11.37
N ASP A 277 31.61 -8.42 -10.17
CA ASP A 277 31.72 -7.05 -9.65
C ASP A 277 33.12 -6.71 -9.09
N ALA A 278 33.93 -5.98 -9.88
CA ALA A 278 35.25 -5.50 -9.48
C ALA A 278 35.49 -4.05 -9.95
N ASP A 279 35.86 -3.19 -9.00
CA ASP A 279 36.07 -1.77 -9.22
C ASP A 279 37.52 -1.48 -9.62
N LEU A 280 37.70 -0.44 -10.44
CA LEU A 280 38.99 0.08 -10.86
C LEU A 280 39.20 1.48 -10.27
N GLU A 281 40.27 1.69 -9.51
CA GLU A 281 40.58 2.98 -8.89
C GLU A 281 42.02 3.41 -9.17
N LEU A 282 42.26 4.72 -9.17
CA LEU A 282 43.55 5.36 -9.44
C LEU A 282 43.93 6.30 -8.29
N TYR A 283 45.20 6.26 -7.89
CA TYR A 283 45.75 7.02 -6.76
C TYR A 283 47.07 7.71 -7.13
N ASP A 284 47.36 8.83 -6.46
CA ASP A 284 48.61 9.59 -6.65
C ASP A 284 49.77 9.05 -5.77
N ALA A 285 50.94 9.69 -5.88
CA ALA A 285 52.14 9.31 -5.11
C ALA A 285 52.01 9.48 -3.57
N ASN A 286 50.96 10.16 -3.09
CA ASN A 286 50.66 10.33 -1.67
C ASN A 286 49.57 9.36 -1.19
N GLU A 287 49.14 8.41 -2.03
CA GLU A 287 48.02 7.48 -1.77
C GLU A 287 46.67 8.23 -1.65
N GLU A 288 46.54 9.41 -2.26
CA GLU A 288 45.27 10.11 -2.37
C GLU A 288 44.54 9.66 -3.65
N TYR A 289 43.23 9.43 -3.53
CA TYR A 289 42.36 9.01 -4.64
C TYR A 289 42.35 10.08 -5.74
N VAL A 290 42.45 9.65 -7.00
CA VAL A 290 42.52 10.50 -8.20
C VAL A 290 41.29 10.31 -9.08
N ASP A 291 40.92 9.06 -9.37
CA ASP A 291 39.83 8.72 -10.29
C ASP A 291 39.40 7.26 -10.08
N GLY A 292 38.22 6.86 -10.55
CA GLY A 292 37.73 5.50 -10.39
C GLY A 292 36.52 5.18 -11.28
N SER A 293 36.29 3.89 -11.49
CA SER A 293 35.20 3.36 -12.30
C SER A 293 34.67 2.10 -11.63
N SER A 294 33.37 2.08 -11.37
CA SER A 294 32.66 1.01 -10.66
C SER A 294 31.36 0.64 -11.37
N SER A 295 31.19 -0.62 -11.77
CA SER A 295 29.98 -1.13 -12.41
C SER A 295 29.75 -2.61 -12.07
N PHE A 296 28.47 -2.97 -11.89
CA PHE A 296 28.08 -4.24 -11.27
C PHE A 296 28.49 -5.52 -12.02
N ASP A 297 28.82 -5.45 -13.33
CA ASP A 297 29.14 -6.63 -14.17
C ASP A 297 29.78 -6.27 -15.54
N SER A 298 30.42 -5.10 -15.69
CA SER A 298 30.91 -4.63 -17.00
C SER A 298 32.37 -4.19 -16.97
N SER A 299 33.01 -4.04 -18.13
CA SER A 299 34.41 -3.59 -18.15
C SER A 299 34.55 -2.18 -17.58
N GLU A 300 35.51 -1.97 -16.68
CA GLU A 300 35.83 -0.66 -16.13
C GLU A 300 36.86 0.08 -16.98
N THR A 301 36.71 1.39 -17.12
CA THR A 301 37.63 2.23 -17.90
C THR A 301 37.86 3.57 -17.21
N ILE A 302 39.13 3.93 -17.01
CA ILE A 302 39.57 5.27 -16.58
C ILE A 302 40.36 5.92 -17.71
N GLU A 303 39.92 7.06 -18.22
CA GLU A 303 40.65 7.91 -19.17
C GLU A 303 40.96 9.28 -18.53
N THR A 304 42.19 9.52 -18.08
CA THR A 304 42.50 10.76 -17.34
C THR A 304 43.85 11.38 -17.69
N PHE A 305 43.95 12.71 -17.59
CA PHE A 305 45.19 13.43 -17.85
C PHE A 305 46.01 13.59 -16.58
N LEU A 306 47.18 12.97 -16.55
CA LEU A 306 48.04 12.96 -15.36
C LEU A 306 49.33 13.73 -15.58
N ALA A 307 49.70 14.53 -14.58
CA ALA A 307 51.01 15.19 -14.55
C ALA A 307 52.15 14.16 -14.42
N SER A 308 53.38 14.54 -14.79
CA SER A 308 54.54 13.65 -14.61
C SER A 308 54.75 13.30 -13.13
N GLY A 309 54.70 12.01 -12.80
CA GLY A 309 54.66 11.53 -11.42
C GLY A 309 54.54 10.01 -11.32
N GLU A 310 54.49 9.51 -10.10
CA GLU A 310 54.20 8.11 -9.76
C GLU A 310 52.72 8.00 -9.39
N TYR A 311 52.07 6.93 -9.84
CA TYR A 311 50.65 6.66 -9.63
C TYR A 311 50.43 5.18 -9.33
N PHE A 312 49.33 4.89 -8.66
CA PHE A 312 48.92 3.54 -8.29
C PHE A 312 47.52 3.24 -8.81
N ILE A 313 47.29 2.00 -9.20
CA ILE A 313 45.98 1.48 -9.63
C ILE A 313 45.58 0.46 -8.58
N LYS A 314 44.36 0.53 -8.07
CA LYS A 314 43.76 -0.49 -7.21
C LYS A 314 42.65 -1.18 -7.99
N ILE A 315 42.57 -2.49 -7.87
CA ILE A 315 41.42 -3.29 -8.31
C ILE A 315 40.84 -3.92 -7.05
N ASP A 316 39.54 -3.77 -6.82
CA ASP A 316 38.86 -4.25 -5.61
C ASP A 316 37.63 -5.09 -5.97
N ALA A 317 37.56 -6.33 -5.51
CA ALA A 317 36.46 -7.25 -5.81
C ALA A 317 35.44 -7.34 -4.67
N TYR A 318 34.15 -7.18 -5.00
CA TYR A 318 33.07 -7.21 -4.01
C TYR A 318 32.46 -8.59 -3.80
N SER A 319 32.45 -9.46 -4.83
CA SER A 319 31.98 -10.85 -4.66
C SER A 319 32.54 -11.83 -5.70
N GLY A 320 32.79 -13.07 -5.25
CA GLY A 320 33.22 -14.17 -6.11
C GLY A 320 34.73 -14.18 -6.45
N GLU A 321 35.11 -15.05 -7.38
CA GLU A 321 36.44 -15.06 -8.00
C GLU A 321 36.35 -14.39 -9.37
N ILE A 322 37.17 -13.35 -9.61
CA ILE A 322 37.09 -12.54 -10.82
C ILE A 322 38.45 -12.57 -11.52
N ASP A 323 38.52 -13.30 -12.63
CA ASP A 323 39.63 -13.19 -13.59
C ASP A 323 39.53 -11.85 -14.32
N TYR A 324 40.64 -11.12 -14.47
CA TYR A 324 40.66 -9.83 -15.15
C TYR A 324 41.87 -9.64 -16.07
N GLU A 325 41.72 -8.75 -17.04
CA GLU A 325 42.78 -8.21 -17.90
C GLU A 325 42.86 -6.68 -17.71
N LEU A 326 43.91 -6.20 -17.01
CA LEU A 326 44.21 -4.78 -16.83
C LEU A 326 45.16 -4.30 -17.93
N SER A 327 44.78 -3.26 -18.67
CA SER A 327 45.65 -2.62 -19.66
C SER A 327 45.86 -1.14 -19.39
N LEU A 328 47.09 -0.67 -19.57
CA LEU A 328 47.45 0.75 -19.47
C LEU A 328 47.93 1.25 -20.84
N ALA A 329 47.25 2.24 -21.40
CA ALA A 329 47.60 2.91 -22.64
C ALA A 329 47.79 4.42 -22.42
N SER A 330 48.31 5.09 -23.45
CA SER A 330 48.40 6.56 -23.47
C SER A 330 47.88 7.07 -24.80
N SER A 331 47.10 8.15 -24.77
CA SER A 331 46.62 8.83 -25.97
C SER A 331 47.27 10.22 -26.13
N ASP A 332 47.16 10.81 -27.33
CA ASP A 332 47.63 12.18 -27.55
C ASP A 332 46.69 13.13 -26.79
N SER A 333 47.25 14.04 -25.97
CA SER A 333 46.47 15.01 -25.18
C SER A 333 45.47 15.77 -26.04
N PRO A 334 44.21 15.91 -25.61
CA PRO A 334 43.27 16.80 -26.28
C PRO A 334 43.85 18.22 -26.29
N SER A 335 43.63 18.95 -27.39
CA SER A 335 43.94 20.37 -27.42
C SER A 335 42.88 21.10 -26.61
N ILE A 336 43.21 21.42 -25.35
CA ILE A 336 42.33 22.18 -24.48
C ILE A 336 42.18 23.60 -25.06
N PRO A 337 40.97 24.17 -25.13
CA PRO A 337 40.74 25.56 -25.53
C PRO A 337 41.55 26.58 -24.69
N ASP A 338 41.64 27.85 -25.14
CA ASP A 338 42.25 28.93 -24.35
C ASP A 338 41.25 29.38 -23.26
N ASP A 339 41.59 29.26 -21.96
CA ASP A 339 40.82 29.75 -20.81
C ASP A 339 40.26 31.16 -21.08
N SER A 340 38.94 31.21 -21.26
CA SER A 340 38.15 32.43 -21.32
C SER A 340 37.18 32.57 -20.15
N ALA A 341 36.99 31.52 -19.34
CA ALA A 341 36.08 31.45 -18.21
C ALA A 341 36.83 31.81 -16.91
N GLY A 342 36.60 33.02 -16.40
CA GLY A 342 37.41 33.53 -15.29
C GLY A 342 37.38 32.64 -14.03
N ASN A 343 38.48 32.60 -13.28
CA ASN A 343 38.69 31.69 -12.15
C ASN A 343 38.10 32.15 -10.81
N SER A 344 37.17 33.12 -10.85
CA SER A 344 36.46 33.62 -9.67
C SER A 344 35.17 34.32 -10.07
N LEU A 345 34.23 34.49 -9.13
CA LEU A 345 32.97 35.23 -9.38
C LEU A 345 33.20 36.64 -9.96
N ASP A 346 34.26 37.34 -9.53
CA ASP A 346 34.60 38.68 -10.02
C ASP A 346 35.11 38.67 -11.47
N GLU A 347 35.67 37.54 -11.91
CA GLU A 347 36.29 37.33 -13.22
C GLU A 347 35.38 36.55 -14.19
N ALA A 348 34.24 36.06 -13.71
CA ALA A 348 33.31 35.18 -14.42
C ALA A 348 32.95 35.69 -15.83
N LEU A 349 33.00 34.76 -16.79
CA LEU A 349 32.69 35.05 -18.19
C LEU A 349 31.19 35.25 -18.38
N SER A 350 30.82 36.39 -18.97
CA SER A 350 29.41 36.66 -19.28
C SER A 350 28.95 35.85 -20.49
N ILE A 351 28.02 34.93 -20.28
CA ILE A 351 27.41 34.11 -21.33
C ILE A 351 25.93 34.47 -21.55
N GLY A 352 25.43 34.15 -22.74
CA GLY A 352 24.02 34.32 -23.09
C GLY A 352 23.22 33.05 -22.84
N ILE A 353 21.92 33.22 -22.61
CA ILE A 353 20.94 32.13 -22.54
C ILE A 353 20.68 31.52 -23.93
N ASN A 354 20.45 30.21 -23.98
CA ASN A 354 20.27 29.39 -25.20
C ASN A 354 21.52 29.41 -26.09
N ASP A 355 22.69 29.37 -25.46
CA ASP A 355 23.99 29.32 -26.12
C ASP A 355 24.77 28.10 -25.59
N THR A 356 25.69 27.59 -26.42
CA THR A 356 26.58 26.50 -26.05
C THR A 356 28.00 27.04 -26.03
N HIS A 357 28.74 26.76 -24.97
CA HIS A 357 30.10 27.23 -24.78
C HIS A 357 31.07 26.07 -24.60
N SER A 358 32.12 26.04 -25.41
CA SER A 358 33.18 25.04 -25.31
C SER A 358 34.38 25.64 -24.58
N GLU A 359 34.79 25.04 -23.48
CA GLU A 359 35.94 25.46 -22.68
C GLU A 359 36.70 24.22 -22.17
N GLY A 360 37.77 24.43 -21.40
CA GLY A 360 38.33 23.38 -20.56
C GLY A 360 38.97 23.94 -19.31
N VAL A 361 39.05 23.11 -18.29
CA VAL A 361 39.43 23.49 -16.91
C VAL A 361 40.40 22.44 -16.34
N GLY A 362 41.17 22.81 -15.31
CA GLY A 362 42.03 21.91 -14.54
C GLY A 362 43.53 22.11 -14.74
N GLN A 363 43.97 23.16 -15.44
CA GLN A 363 45.40 23.45 -15.66
C GLN A 363 45.95 24.48 -14.66
N ASP A 364 47.28 24.56 -14.51
CA ASP A 364 47.96 25.57 -13.69
C ASP A 364 47.54 27.01 -14.11
N GLY A 365 46.80 27.71 -13.25
CA GLY A 365 46.23 29.04 -13.49
C GLY A 365 44.85 29.06 -14.15
N ASP A 366 44.20 27.90 -14.26
CA ASP A 366 42.87 27.63 -14.81
C ASP A 366 42.23 26.48 -14.02
N GLU A 367 42.13 26.68 -12.70
CA GLU A 367 41.72 25.66 -11.73
C GLU A 367 40.20 25.58 -11.57
N LEU A 368 39.46 26.64 -11.92
CA LEU A 368 38.01 26.73 -11.82
C LEU A 368 37.47 27.58 -12.95
N ASP A 369 36.33 27.20 -13.50
CA ASP A 369 35.64 28.02 -14.49
C ASP A 369 34.37 28.65 -13.92
N TYR A 370 34.30 29.97 -13.93
CA TYR A 370 33.08 30.71 -13.58
C TYR A 370 32.44 31.36 -14.80
N PHE A 371 31.14 31.12 -14.95
CA PHE A 371 30.29 31.82 -15.90
C PHE A 371 29.27 32.69 -15.18
N ARG A 372 28.83 33.75 -15.85
CA ARG A 372 27.78 34.67 -15.39
C ARG A 372 26.70 34.74 -16.46
N PHE A 373 25.45 34.59 -16.07
CA PHE A 373 24.30 34.89 -16.92
C PHE A 373 23.30 35.82 -16.21
N GLU A 374 22.47 36.49 -17.02
CA GLU A 374 21.42 37.39 -16.53
C GLU A 374 20.08 36.92 -17.05
N LEU A 375 19.07 36.90 -16.17
CA LEU A 375 17.68 36.66 -16.50
C LEU A 375 16.88 37.96 -16.40
N ASP A 376 16.10 38.25 -17.43
CA ASP A 376 15.23 39.44 -17.49
C ASP A 376 13.84 39.21 -16.82
N SER A 377 13.49 37.95 -16.57
CA SER A 377 12.20 37.49 -16.01
C SER A 377 12.37 36.11 -15.39
N LEU A 378 11.39 35.67 -14.60
CA LEU A 378 11.28 34.30 -14.12
C LEU A 378 11.36 33.32 -15.30
N SER A 379 12.33 32.42 -15.26
CA SER A 379 12.59 31.45 -16.32
C SER A 379 13.00 30.12 -15.72
N GLU A 380 12.53 29.04 -16.32
CA GLU A 380 13.09 27.71 -16.08
C GLU A 380 14.42 27.65 -16.83
N VAL A 381 15.49 27.41 -16.08
CA VAL A 381 16.87 27.34 -16.59
C VAL A 381 17.34 25.91 -16.50
N THR A 382 17.80 25.37 -17.62
CA THR A 382 18.51 24.09 -17.67
C THR A 382 19.96 24.35 -18.04
N ILE A 383 20.87 23.80 -17.27
CA ILE A 383 22.31 23.90 -17.47
C ILE A 383 22.82 22.48 -17.65
N GLY A 384 23.39 22.18 -18.81
CA GLY A 384 24.03 20.91 -19.09
C GLY A 384 25.52 21.10 -19.25
N LEU A 385 26.31 20.21 -18.65
CA LEU A 385 27.73 20.06 -18.91
C LEU A 385 27.93 18.72 -19.61
N SER A 386 28.46 18.72 -20.82
CA SER A 386 28.59 17.51 -21.62
C SER A 386 29.91 17.39 -22.35
N GLY A 387 30.21 16.20 -22.86
CA GLY A 387 31.45 15.96 -23.60
C GLY A 387 32.70 15.98 -22.72
N LEU A 388 32.52 15.64 -21.44
CA LEU A 388 33.57 15.61 -20.43
C LEU A 388 34.62 14.54 -20.78
N SER A 389 35.89 14.86 -20.51
CA SER A 389 37.02 13.93 -20.64
C SER A 389 37.73 13.66 -19.32
N ALA A 390 37.16 14.12 -18.21
CA ALA A 390 37.47 13.79 -16.81
C ALA A 390 36.31 14.31 -15.94
N ASP A 391 36.33 13.92 -14.67
CA ASP A 391 35.30 14.24 -13.67
C ASP A 391 35.25 15.74 -13.34
N LEU A 392 34.10 16.35 -13.60
CA LEU A 392 33.82 17.77 -13.39
C LEU A 392 32.46 17.93 -12.70
N ASP A 393 32.44 18.61 -11.57
CA ASP A 393 31.23 18.98 -10.87
C ASP A 393 30.65 20.28 -11.44
N LEU A 394 29.32 20.37 -11.44
CA LEU A 394 28.58 21.55 -11.87
C LEU A 394 27.85 22.17 -10.68
N GLU A 395 28.05 23.46 -10.43
CA GLU A 395 27.33 24.22 -9.40
C GLU A 395 26.65 25.46 -10.01
N LEU A 396 25.38 25.67 -9.65
CA LEU A 396 24.64 26.90 -9.88
C LEU A 396 24.68 27.77 -8.62
N LEU A 397 25.13 29.01 -8.74
CA LEU A 397 25.36 29.93 -7.62
C LEU A 397 24.51 31.20 -7.71
N ASN A 398 24.15 31.73 -6.55
CA ASN A 398 23.52 33.05 -6.40
C ASN A 398 24.55 34.19 -6.51
N VAL A 399 24.07 35.44 -6.44
CA VAL A 399 24.92 36.63 -6.61
C VAL A 399 25.94 36.84 -5.47
N GLU A 400 25.69 36.26 -4.30
CA GLU A 400 26.62 36.24 -3.17
C GLU A 400 27.64 35.07 -3.22
N GLY A 401 27.49 34.15 -4.19
CA GLY A 401 28.32 32.95 -4.33
C GLY A 401 27.90 31.77 -3.45
N GLY A 402 26.68 31.79 -2.91
CA GLY A 402 26.07 30.62 -2.28
C GLY A 402 25.53 29.66 -3.33
N ILE A 403 25.65 28.36 -3.08
CA ILE A 403 25.17 27.28 -3.95
C ILE A 403 23.63 27.26 -3.92
N ILE A 404 23.02 27.29 -5.10
CA ILE A 404 21.57 27.12 -5.32
C ILE A 404 21.27 25.65 -5.61
N SER A 405 22.10 25.01 -6.43
CA SER A 405 21.97 23.61 -6.84
C SER A 405 23.32 23.10 -7.36
N SER A 406 23.59 21.81 -7.25
CA SER A 406 24.80 21.16 -7.79
C SER A 406 24.47 19.82 -8.44
N SER A 407 25.38 19.35 -9.29
CA SER A 407 25.38 18.02 -9.91
C SER A 407 26.83 17.52 -9.87
N GLU A 408 27.05 16.38 -9.20
CA GLU A 408 28.36 15.83 -8.81
C GLU A 408 28.46 14.34 -9.23
N LYS A 409 28.15 14.04 -10.50
CA LYS A 409 28.14 12.67 -11.01
C LYS A 409 29.56 12.29 -11.44
N GLY A 410 30.17 11.40 -10.66
CA GLY A 410 31.54 10.97 -10.94
C GLY A 410 31.81 10.41 -12.34
N GLY A 411 33.06 10.57 -12.79
CA GLY A 411 33.60 10.02 -14.04
C GLY A 411 33.37 10.91 -15.29
N PHE A 412 32.85 10.35 -16.39
CA PHE A 412 32.58 11.09 -17.64
C PHE A 412 31.10 11.41 -17.86
N GLN A 413 30.29 11.30 -16.81
CA GLN A 413 28.84 11.46 -16.96
C GLN A 413 28.47 12.92 -17.20
N ASP A 414 27.51 13.15 -18.08
CA ASP A 414 27.01 14.51 -18.30
C ASP A 414 26.35 15.06 -17.02
N GLU A 415 26.76 16.26 -16.62
CA GLU A 415 26.12 16.98 -15.51
C GLU A 415 24.91 17.76 -16.01
N SER A 416 23.90 17.87 -15.16
CA SER A 416 22.71 18.64 -15.50
C SER A 416 22.05 19.23 -14.26
N ILE A 417 21.76 20.52 -14.32
CA ILE A 417 20.99 21.25 -13.30
C ILE A 417 19.77 21.85 -13.98
N SER A 418 18.60 21.68 -13.36
CA SER A 418 17.38 22.41 -13.72
C SER A 418 16.93 23.24 -12.52
N ALA A 419 16.75 24.55 -12.73
CA ALA A 419 16.34 25.48 -11.68
C ALA A 419 15.40 26.56 -12.21
N LEU A 420 14.35 26.88 -11.46
CA LEU A 420 13.47 28.01 -11.71
C LEU A 420 14.03 29.25 -11.04
N LEU A 421 14.46 30.23 -11.84
CA LEU A 421 15.23 31.37 -11.36
C LEU A 421 14.51 32.69 -11.64
N GLU A 422 14.36 33.51 -10.60
CA GLU A 422 13.84 34.88 -10.71
C GLU A 422 14.72 35.77 -11.58
N ALA A 423 14.19 36.90 -12.03
CA ALA A 423 14.99 37.90 -12.75
C ALA A 423 16.19 38.35 -11.90
N GLY A 424 17.40 38.09 -12.38
CA GLY A 424 18.60 38.23 -11.55
C GLY A 424 19.89 37.87 -12.27
N THR A 425 21.00 38.00 -11.54
CA THR A 425 22.32 37.57 -11.98
C THR A 425 22.70 36.30 -11.24
N TYR A 426 23.09 35.29 -11.99
CA TYR A 426 23.50 33.99 -11.47
C TYR A 426 24.84 33.60 -12.04
N PHE A 427 25.50 32.67 -11.35
CA PHE A 427 26.80 32.16 -11.75
C PHE A 427 26.75 30.65 -11.89
N ILE A 428 27.57 30.14 -12.79
CA ILE A 428 27.83 28.71 -12.93
C ILE A 428 29.29 28.52 -12.56
N LYS A 429 29.57 27.54 -11.73
CA LYS A 429 30.92 27.09 -11.42
C LYS A 429 31.07 25.67 -11.97
N VAL A 430 32.12 25.46 -12.74
CA VAL A 430 32.56 24.13 -13.15
C VAL A 430 33.84 23.84 -12.36
N ASP A 431 33.79 22.83 -11.51
CA ASP A 431 34.86 22.47 -10.58
C ASP A 431 35.44 21.10 -10.95
N PRO A 432 36.73 21.00 -11.30
CA PRO A 432 37.35 19.70 -11.50
C PRO A 432 37.41 18.91 -10.20
N PHE A 433 36.96 17.65 -10.23
CA PHE A 433 37.14 16.76 -9.11
C PHE A 433 38.64 16.40 -8.99
N GLY A 434 39.33 16.95 -7.99
CA GLY A 434 40.75 16.71 -7.76
C GLY A 434 41.67 17.34 -8.82
N PRO A 435 42.68 16.62 -9.35
CA PRO A 435 43.60 17.15 -10.37
C PRO A 435 43.08 16.98 -11.81
N ALA A 436 41.78 16.73 -11.98
CA ALA A 436 41.16 16.45 -13.28
C ALA A 436 41.39 17.60 -14.28
N ILE A 437 41.68 17.24 -15.53
CA ILE A 437 41.77 18.20 -16.65
C ILE A 437 40.83 17.75 -17.75
N SER A 438 39.82 18.57 -18.05
CA SER A 438 38.73 18.19 -18.95
C SER A 438 38.35 19.33 -19.87
N SER A 439 38.00 18.99 -21.11
CA SER A 439 37.25 19.90 -21.98
C SER A 439 35.76 19.58 -21.88
N TYR A 440 34.90 20.59 -21.96
CA TYR A 440 33.47 20.40 -21.85
C TYR A 440 32.69 21.35 -22.76
N GLU A 441 31.44 20.99 -23.03
CA GLU A 441 30.43 21.84 -23.65
C GLU A 441 29.39 22.20 -22.59
N LEU A 442 29.35 23.46 -22.20
CA LEU A 442 28.35 24.04 -21.32
C LEU A 442 27.18 24.55 -22.16
N GLU A 443 26.02 23.92 -22.03
CA GLU A 443 24.78 24.39 -22.61
C GLU A 443 23.92 25.03 -21.52
N ILE A 444 23.52 26.28 -21.74
CA ILE A 444 22.50 26.92 -20.92
C ILE A 444 21.27 27.17 -21.77
N ALA A 445 20.16 26.56 -21.40
CA ALA A 445 18.86 26.87 -21.94
C ALA A 445 18.04 27.63 -20.90
N SER A 446 17.20 28.54 -21.37
CA SER A 446 16.09 28.98 -20.53
C SER A 446 14.86 29.18 -21.38
N GLU A 447 13.74 28.72 -20.85
CA GLU A 447 12.44 29.06 -21.38
C GLU A 447 11.80 30.10 -20.46
N THR A 448 11.31 31.18 -21.07
CA THR A 448 10.54 32.18 -20.33
C THR A 448 9.27 31.48 -19.88
N ALA A 449 9.05 31.35 -18.58
CA ALA A 449 7.89 30.65 -18.06
C ALA A 449 6.62 31.26 -18.68
N SER A 450 5.96 30.52 -19.58
CA SER A 450 4.72 30.95 -20.22
C SER A 450 3.56 30.25 -19.52
N ILE A 451 2.93 31.00 -18.62
CA ILE A 451 1.83 30.51 -17.78
C ILE A 451 0.54 30.50 -18.61
N SER A 452 -0.05 29.32 -18.80
CA SER A 452 -1.42 29.12 -19.26
C SER A 452 -2.27 28.69 -18.06
N PRO A 453 -3.46 29.29 -17.83
CA PRO A 453 -4.24 29.07 -16.62
C PRO A 453 -5.18 27.87 -16.78
N GLU A 454 -4.65 26.64 -16.70
CA GLU A 454 -5.49 25.45 -16.52
C GLU A 454 -5.15 24.78 -15.18
N PRO A 455 -6.14 24.22 -14.46
CA PRO A 455 -5.92 23.45 -13.23
C PRO A 455 -4.91 22.32 -13.46
N ASN A 456 -4.14 21.96 -12.43
CA ASN A 456 -3.28 20.78 -12.46
C ASN A 456 -4.16 19.55 -12.80
N PRO A 457 -3.92 18.86 -13.92
CA PRO A 457 -4.77 17.73 -14.29
C PRO A 457 -4.56 16.61 -13.27
N PHE A 458 -5.67 16.14 -12.70
CA PHE A 458 -5.70 14.95 -11.86
C PHE A 458 -5.04 13.77 -12.60
N ASP A 459 -4.09 13.12 -11.93
CA ASP A 459 -3.34 11.98 -12.44
C ASP A 459 -3.81 10.71 -11.73
N ALA A 460 -4.09 9.63 -12.48
CA ALA A 460 -4.70 8.45 -11.88
C ALA A 460 -3.81 7.74 -10.85
N ARG A 461 -2.51 8.00 -10.93
CA ARG A 461 -1.52 7.40 -10.05
C ARG A 461 -1.23 8.25 -8.82
N THR A 462 -1.07 9.55 -9.00
CA THR A 462 -0.63 10.50 -7.94
C THR A 462 -1.68 11.53 -7.51
N GLY A 463 -2.86 11.49 -8.11
CA GLY A 463 -3.97 12.41 -7.85
C GLY A 463 -3.62 13.84 -8.22
N TYR A 464 -3.74 14.74 -7.23
CA TYR A 464 -3.33 16.14 -7.37
C TYR A 464 -1.83 16.34 -7.14
N GLY A 465 -1.11 15.35 -6.59
CA GLY A 465 0.34 15.36 -6.44
C GLY A 465 0.83 15.78 -5.06
N PHE A 466 2.10 16.16 -4.98
CA PHE A 466 2.79 16.44 -3.72
C PHE A 466 2.27 17.72 -3.07
N LEU A 467 1.92 17.66 -1.78
CA LEU A 467 1.36 18.80 -1.03
C LEU A 467 2.45 19.68 -0.40
N ASP A 468 2.38 20.98 -0.68
CA ASP A 468 3.29 22.00 -0.14
C ASP A 468 2.62 22.81 0.99
N ALA A 469 3.20 22.79 2.20
CA ALA A 469 2.67 23.47 3.38
C ALA A 469 2.70 25.00 3.25
N SER A 470 3.78 25.54 2.66
CA SER A 470 3.96 26.98 2.45
C SER A 470 2.89 27.51 1.49
N VAL A 471 2.64 26.82 0.38
CA VAL A 471 1.60 27.20 -0.59
C VAL A 471 0.21 27.07 0.04
N ALA A 472 -0.07 25.97 0.74
CA ALA A 472 -1.37 25.73 1.35
C ALA A 472 -1.72 26.80 2.39
N VAL A 473 -0.84 27.05 3.36
CA VAL A 473 -1.09 28.04 4.43
C VAL A 473 -1.06 29.47 3.90
N ALA A 474 -0.20 29.80 2.92
CA ALA A 474 -0.25 31.11 2.27
C ALA A 474 -1.59 31.33 1.54
N SER A 475 -2.13 30.29 0.89
CA SER A 475 -3.42 30.35 0.19
C SER A 475 -4.57 30.63 1.16
N VAL A 476 -4.59 30.01 2.33
CA VAL A 476 -5.53 30.32 3.42
C VAL A 476 -5.49 31.82 3.76
N LEU A 477 -4.28 32.38 3.86
CA LEU A 477 -4.06 33.79 4.20
C LEU A 477 -4.26 34.75 3.02
N ASN A 478 -4.57 34.25 1.82
CA ASN A 478 -4.60 35.00 0.57
C ASN A 478 -3.28 35.75 0.30
N GLN A 479 -2.16 35.06 0.50
CA GLN A 479 -0.80 35.55 0.30
C GLN A 479 -0.10 34.76 -0.81
N ASP A 480 0.99 35.34 -1.33
CA ASP A 480 1.92 34.57 -2.16
C ASP A 480 2.65 33.55 -1.26
N PRO A 481 3.11 32.39 -1.80
CA PRO A 481 3.86 31.38 -1.06
C PRO A 481 4.96 31.97 -0.17
N PHE A 482 5.17 31.40 1.01
CA PHE A 482 6.14 31.95 1.95
C PHE A 482 7.57 31.83 1.40
N PRO A 483 8.46 32.79 1.74
CA PRO A 483 9.84 32.76 1.29
C PRO A 483 10.56 31.51 1.82
N ILE A 484 11.34 30.86 0.97
CA ILE A 484 12.22 29.72 1.33
C ILE A 484 13.12 30.09 2.50
N VAL A 485 13.27 29.17 3.45
CA VAL A 485 14.13 29.33 4.63
C VAL A 485 15.35 28.39 4.57
N ASP A 486 16.28 28.55 5.51
CA ASP A 486 17.41 27.61 5.63
C ASP A 486 16.87 26.22 6.07
N LEU A 487 17.48 25.14 5.57
CA LEU A 487 17.10 23.78 5.96
C LEU A 487 17.11 23.60 7.48
N PHE A 488 16.04 23.02 7.99
CA PHE A 488 15.84 22.71 9.39
C PHE A 488 16.47 21.35 9.74
N GLY A 489 17.07 21.25 10.93
CA GLY A 489 17.60 19.98 11.45
C GLY A 489 18.92 19.52 10.82
N ASP A 490 19.24 18.24 11.03
CA ASP A 490 20.25 17.51 10.26
C ASP A 490 19.55 16.56 9.25
N GLY A 491 20.25 15.60 8.65
CA GLY A 491 19.72 14.86 7.49
C GLY A 491 18.46 14.02 7.76
N ASP A 492 18.10 13.83 9.04
CA ASP A 492 16.98 12.99 9.46
C ASP A 492 15.63 13.73 9.42
N GLU A 493 15.61 15.07 9.49
CA GLU A 493 14.41 15.92 9.34
C GLU A 493 14.10 16.31 7.88
N TRP A 494 14.56 15.52 6.91
CA TRP A 494 14.36 15.79 5.49
C TRP A 494 12.88 15.94 5.11
N ALA A 495 11.98 15.20 5.75
CA ALA A 495 10.57 15.14 5.39
C ALA A 495 9.83 16.45 5.70
N VAL A 496 10.11 17.09 6.85
CA VAL A 496 9.53 18.40 7.19
C VAL A 496 10.07 19.52 6.30
N ASN A 497 11.33 19.40 5.87
CA ASN A 497 11.91 20.31 4.88
C ASN A 497 11.25 20.12 3.51
N MET A 498 11.00 18.88 3.09
CA MET A 498 10.43 18.58 1.78
C MET A 498 9.01 19.15 1.62
N VAL A 499 8.21 19.12 2.70
CA VAL A 499 6.86 19.71 2.68
C VAL A 499 6.84 21.23 2.94
N ASN A 500 8.00 21.88 3.06
CA ASN A 500 8.14 23.31 3.37
C ASN A 500 7.44 23.74 4.68
N ALA A 501 7.48 22.88 5.72
CA ALA A 501 6.95 23.25 7.04
C ALA A 501 7.76 24.36 7.74
N PRO A 502 9.11 24.42 7.67
CA PRO A 502 9.90 25.50 8.25
C PRO A 502 9.52 26.91 7.78
N GLU A 503 9.13 27.06 6.51
CA GLU A 503 8.64 28.31 5.93
C GLU A 503 7.38 28.81 6.65
N VAL A 504 6.50 27.89 7.03
CA VAL A 504 5.26 28.15 7.77
C VAL A 504 5.56 28.49 9.24
N TRP A 505 6.52 27.78 9.87
CA TRP A 505 6.96 28.05 11.24
C TRP A 505 7.54 29.45 11.40
N GLU A 506 8.29 29.95 10.41
CA GLU A 506 8.80 31.33 10.41
C GLU A 506 7.68 32.39 10.32
N GLN A 507 6.47 32.01 9.85
CA GLN A 507 5.28 32.87 9.93
C GLN A 507 4.60 32.82 11.30
N GLY A 508 5.02 31.90 12.18
CA GLY A 508 4.52 31.73 13.53
C GLY A 508 3.35 30.76 13.67
N TYR A 509 3.05 29.97 12.62
CA TYR A 509 2.09 28.87 12.70
C TYR A 509 2.86 27.58 12.99
N THR A 510 2.49 26.89 14.06
CA THR A 510 3.21 25.72 14.60
C THR A 510 2.27 24.62 15.09
N GLY A 511 0.95 24.81 14.94
CA GLY A 511 -0.11 23.95 15.48
C GLY A 511 -0.60 24.36 16.86
N GLU A 512 -0.08 25.46 17.44
CA GLU A 512 -0.40 25.87 18.81
C GLU A 512 -1.91 26.07 19.00
N GLY A 513 -2.48 25.37 19.98
CA GLY A 513 -3.88 25.47 20.35
C GLY A 513 -4.83 24.68 19.46
N MET A 514 -4.32 23.93 18.47
CA MET A 514 -5.08 22.96 17.69
C MET A 514 -4.98 21.57 18.31
N VAL A 515 -6.00 20.74 18.11
CA VAL A 515 -6.07 19.35 18.57
C VAL A 515 -6.14 18.40 17.38
N VAL A 516 -5.21 17.45 17.32
CA VAL A 516 -5.19 16.40 16.30
C VAL A 516 -5.46 15.05 16.96
N ALA A 517 -6.56 14.41 16.59
CA ALA A 517 -6.84 13.06 17.04
C ALA A 517 -6.12 12.04 16.17
N VAL A 518 -5.43 11.10 16.82
CA VAL A 518 -4.72 10.00 16.17
C VAL A 518 -5.49 8.72 16.47
N LEU A 519 -6.21 8.22 15.47
CA LEU A 519 -6.97 6.98 15.52
C LEU A 519 -6.06 5.83 15.09
N ASP A 520 -5.50 5.12 16.07
CA ASP A 520 -4.43 4.14 15.81
C ASP A 520 -4.35 3.06 16.92
N THR A 521 -3.18 2.47 17.09
CA THR A 521 -2.77 1.47 18.11
C THR A 521 -2.51 2.07 19.49
N GLY A 522 -2.81 3.35 19.70
CA GLY A 522 -2.52 4.08 20.94
C GLY A 522 -1.26 4.94 20.84
N ILE A 523 -0.89 5.63 21.92
CA ILE A 523 0.31 6.47 21.98
C ILE A 523 1.06 6.24 23.30
N ASP A 524 2.40 6.15 23.25
CA ASP A 524 3.22 6.31 24.45
C ASP A 524 3.21 7.77 24.93
N ARG A 525 2.20 8.13 25.70
CA ARG A 525 2.06 9.50 26.25
C ARG A 525 3.22 9.95 27.15
N ASN A 526 4.09 9.03 27.60
CA ASN A 526 5.26 9.38 28.40
C ASN A 526 6.52 9.53 27.54
N HIS A 527 6.42 9.37 26.23
CA HIS A 527 7.52 9.55 25.30
C HIS A 527 8.13 10.94 25.50
N PRO A 528 9.45 11.08 25.72
CA PRO A 528 10.09 12.37 25.98
C PRO A 528 9.83 13.40 24.90
N ASP A 529 9.52 12.98 23.68
CA ASP A 529 9.26 13.87 22.56
C ASP A 529 7.78 14.25 22.37
N LEU A 530 6.87 13.61 23.11
CA LEU A 530 5.42 13.82 22.93
C LEU A 530 4.71 14.28 24.19
N PHE A 531 5.25 14.01 25.39
CA PHE A 531 4.51 14.13 26.65
C PHE A 531 3.91 15.52 26.93
N ASP A 532 4.52 16.61 26.44
CA ASP A 532 3.99 17.97 26.60
C ASP A 532 2.89 18.30 25.57
N ASN A 533 2.85 17.56 24.46
CA ASN A 533 1.90 17.71 23.36
C ASN A 533 0.72 16.73 23.48
N ILE A 534 0.62 15.91 24.53
CA ILE A 534 -0.55 15.04 24.72
C ILE A 534 -1.74 15.89 25.18
N TRP A 535 -2.88 15.74 24.49
CA TRP A 535 -4.15 16.34 24.86
C TRP A 535 -4.66 15.78 26.19
N GLU A 536 -5.24 16.67 27.00
CA GLU A 536 -5.90 16.31 28.27
C GLU A 536 -7.37 16.70 28.23
N ASN A 537 -8.26 15.76 28.54
CA ASN A 537 -9.68 16.05 28.72
C ASN A 537 -9.85 16.93 29.97
N SER A 538 -10.16 18.21 29.76
CA SER A 538 -10.37 19.17 30.85
C SER A 538 -11.69 18.96 31.63
N GLY A 539 -12.59 18.13 31.09
CA GLY A 539 -13.84 17.70 31.72
C GLY A 539 -13.64 16.68 32.84
N GLU A 540 -12.55 15.92 32.78
CA GLU A 540 -12.29 14.78 33.67
C GLU A 540 -11.50 15.12 34.93
N ILE A 541 -11.80 14.43 36.04
CA ILE A 541 -10.97 14.43 37.26
C ILE A 541 -10.18 13.12 37.32
N PRO A 542 -8.85 13.15 37.09
CA PRO A 542 -8.09 11.93 36.88
C PRO A 542 -8.19 10.90 38.00
N ASN A 543 -8.52 9.66 37.62
CA ASN A 543 -8.53 8.46 38.46
C ASN A 543 -9.56 8.52 39.60
N ASN A 544 -10.72 9.13 39.37
CA ASN A 544 -11.80 9.17 40.35
C ASN A 544 -12.80 7.99 40.18
N GLY A 545 -12.76 7.29 39.03
CA GLY A 545 -13.61 6.16 38.68
C GLY A 545 -15.02 6.53 38.24
N GLU A 546 -15.25 7.79 37.86
CA GLU A 546 -16.52 8.34 37.39
C GLU A 546 -16.32 8.99 36.01
N ASP A 547 -17.39 9.15 35.26
CA ASP A 547 -17.45 9.95 34.03
C ASP A 547 -17.93 11.35 34.45
N ASP A 548 -17.01 12.31 34.54
CA ASP A 548 -17.23 13.62 35.16
C ASP A 548 -17.89 14.62 34.20
N ASP A 549 -17.61 14.49 32.90
CA ASP A 549 -18.18 15.34 31.86
C ASP A 549 -19.47 14.75 31.24
N GLY A 550 -19.76 13.47 31.51
CA GLY A 550 -20.97 12.77 31.10
C GLY A 550 -20.93 12.33 29.64
N ASN A 551 -19.74 12.18 29.05
CA ASN A 551 -19.55 11.81 27.65
C ASN A 551 -19.68 10.30 27.40
N GLY A 552 -19.86 9.49 28.45
CA GLY A 552 -19.99 8.03 28.39
C GLY A 552 -18.69 7.26 28.68
N PHE A 553 -17.56 7.94 28.85
CA PHE A 553 -16.23 7.35 28.94
C PHE A 553 -15.54 7.67 30.27
N VAL A 554 -15.61 6.72 31.20
CA VAL A 554 -15.07 6.89 32.57
C VAL A 554 -13.56 7.13 32.59
N ASP A 555 -13.11 8.23 33.19
CA ASP A 555 -11.71 8.60 33.38
C ASP A 555 -10.90 8.69 32.04
N ASP A 556 -11.50 9.15 30.93
CA ASP A 556 -10.87 9.30 29.60
C ASP A 556 -9.92 10.52 29.47
N VAL A 557 -9.18 10.80 30.54
CA VAL A 557 -8.29 11.96 30.73
C VAL A 557 -7.34 12.22 29.56
N TYR A 558 -6.88 11.17 28.87
CA TYR A 558 -5.90 11.25 27.78
C TYR A 558 -6.40 10.53 26.53
N GLY A 559 -7.72 10.56 26.31
CA GLY A 559 -8.37 9.82 25.24
C GLY A 559 -8.94 8.47 25.67
N TRP A 560 -9.48 7.74 24.69
CA TRP A 560 -10.17 6.46 24.92
C TRP A 560 -9.61 5.31 24.07
N ASN A 561 -9.68 4.09 24.60
CA ASN A 561 -9.32 2.86 23.90
C ASN A 561 -10.59 2.04 23.60
N PHE A 562 -11.04 2.11 22.34
CA PHE A 562 -12.16 1.38 21.80
C PHE A 562 -11.86 -0.10 21.59
N ALA A 563 -10.61 -0.47 21.26
CA ALA A 563 -10.20 -1.87 21.11
C ALA A 563 -10.29 -2.66 22.43
N GLY A 564 -10.09 -1.99 23.57
CA GLY A 564 -10.13 -2.58 24.91
C GLY A 564 -11.29 -2.12 25.79
N ASN A 565 -12.13 -1.20 25.30
CA ASN A 565 -13.19 -0.49 26.02
C ASN A 565 -12.76 0.01 27.41
N LYS A 566 -11.70 0.82 27.45
CA LYS A 566 -11.08 1.33 28.68
C LYS A 566 -10.37 2.68 28.45
N ASN A 567 -10.03 3.38 29.52
CA ASN A 567 -9.28 4.65 29.48
C ASN A 567 -7.75 4.51 29.30
N ASP A 568 -7.29 3.36 28.84
CA ASP A 568 -5.87 3.06 28.67
C ASP A 568 -5.49 3.07 27.19
N THR A 569 -5.00 4.22 26.74
CA THR A 569 -4.57 4.52 25.36
C THR A 569 -3.09 4.21 25.10
N SER A 570 -2.44 3.45 26.01
CA SER A 570 -1.02 3.11 25.86
C SER A 570 -0.76 2.34 24.57
N ASP A 571 0.32 2.71 23.88
CA ASP A 571 0.80 2.00 22.71
C ASP A 571 1.74 0.86 23.10
N LEU A 572 1.38 -0.37 22.72
CA LEU A 572 2.22 -1.56 22.87
C LEU A 572 2.70 -2.12 21.54
N GLN A 573 2.24 -1.54 20.42
CA GLN A 573 2.58 -1.96 19.06
C GLN A 573 3.68 -1.05 18.51
N GLY A 574 3.49 0.27 18.59
CA GLY A 574 4.43 1.32 18.22
C GLY A 574 3.95 2.28 17.14
N HIS A 575 2.98 1.89 16.34
CA HIS A 575 2.56 2.61 15.14
C HIS A 575 1.91 3.95 15.43
N GLY A 576 1.01 4.03 16.42
CA GLY A 576 0.37 5.29 16.75
C GLY A 576 1.35 6.29 17.37
N THR A 577 2.37 5.82 18.10
CA THR A 577 3.45 6.67 18.59
C THR A 577 4.31 7.23 17.45
N HIS A 578 4.57 6.44 16.40
CA HIS A 578 5.31 6.87 15.21
C HIS A 578 4.54 7.95 14.43
N VAL A 579 3.26 7.71 14.20
CA VAL A 579 2.34 8.66 13.57
C VAL A 579 2.26 9.97 14.38
N ALA A 580 2.11 9.90 15.71
CA ALA A 580 2.04 11.08 16.57
C ALA A 580 3.32 11.93 16.53
N GLY A 581 4.50 11.31 16.47
CA GLY A 581 5.78 12.02 16.33
C GLY A 581 5.90 12.79 15.02
N THR A 582 5.39 12.24 13.92
CA THR A 582 5.40 12.90 12.62
C THR A 582 4.49 14.13 12.59
N ILE A 583 3.38 14.09 13.33
CA ILE A 583 2.47 15.25 13.47
C ILE A 583 3.08 16.29 14.41
N ALA A 584 3.46 15.89 15.64
CA ALA A 584 3.72 16.82 16.74
C ALA A 584 4.90 16.42 17.64
N GLY A 585 5.96 15.80 17.11
CA GLY A 585 7.25 15.73 17.78
C GLY A 585 7.75 17.15 18.12
N ARG A 586 8.34 17.34 19.30
CA ARG A 586 8.60 18.69 19.83
C ARG A 586 9.83 19.32 19.19
N ASP A 587 9.75 20.61 18.88
CA ASP A 587 10.94 21.42 18.55
C ASP A 587 11.71 21.79 19.84
N ASP A 588 12.40 20.80 20.43
CA ASP A 588 13.26 21.01 21.60
C ASP A 588 14.71 20.51 21.40
N GLY A 589 15.03 20.08 20.18
CA GLY A 589 16.34 19.57 19.79
C GLY A 589 16.64 18.15 20.30
N VAL A 590 15.62 17.38 20.66
CA VAL A 590 15.73 15.95 21.01
C VAL A 590 14.79 15.16 20.09
N GLY A 591 15.30 14.15 19.40
CA GLY A 591 14.45 13.28 18.59
C GLY A 591 14.05 13.90 17.27
N VAL A 592 12.75 14.04 17.03
CA VAL A 592 12.18 14.54 15.77
C VAL A 592 11.30 15.76 16.01
N THR A 593 11.19 16.62 15.01
CA THR A 593 10.22 17.73 15.01
C THR A 593 9.08 17.39 14.06
N GLY A 594 7.85 17.36 14.57
CA GLY A 594 6.66 17.12 13.76
C GLY A 594 6.25 18.36 12.94
N VAL A 595 5.44 18.16 11.91
CA VAL A 595 4.98 19.25 11.02
C VAL A 595 4.24 20.34 11.82
N ALA A 596 3.40 19.96 12.77
CA ALA A 596 2.67 20.83 13.69
C ALA A 596 3.16 20.62 15.13
N HIS A 597 4.44 20.93 15.38
CA HIS A 597 5.18 20.60 16.61
C HIS A 597 4.65 21.20 17.92
N ASN A 598 3.65 22.11 17.89
CA ASN A 598 2.95 22.62 19.08
C ASN A 598 1.45 22.19 19.14
N ALA A 599 1.00 21.33 18.24
CA ALA A 599 -0.35 20.77 18.29
C ALA A 599 -0.51 19.78 19.45
N GLN A 600 -1.74 19.70 19.98
CA GLN A 600 -2.08 18.71 20.99
C GLN A 600 -2.57 17.42 20.32
N ILE A 601 -1.96 16.28 20.64
CA ILE A 601 -2.36 14.97 20.13
C ILE A 601 -3.38 14.33 21.07
N MET A 602 -4.57 14.03 20.57
CA MET A 602 -5.60 13.23 21.25
C MET A 602 -5.44 11.75 20.87
N PRO A 603 -4.97 10.89 21.79
CA PRO A 603 -4.85 9.45 21.52
C PRO A 603 -6.23 8.79 21.47
N VAL A 604 -6.59 8.17 20.34
CA VAL A 604 -7.82 7.39 20.21
C VAL A 604 -7.44 5.98 19.74
N LYS A 605 -7.40 5.02 20.67
CA LYS A 605 -6.95 3.66 20.33
C LYS A 605 -8.10 2.84 19.75
N VAL A 606 -8.14 2.75 18.42
CA VAL A 606 -9.13 1.96 17.66
C VAL A 606 -8.57 0.63 17.16
N LEU A 607 -7.24 0.48 17.18
CA LEU A 607 -6.53 -0.76 16.85
C LEU A 607 -5.94 -1.41 18.12
N GLY A 608 -6.11 -2.73 18.23
CA GLY A 608 -5.57 -3.57 19.28
C GLY A 608 -4.04 -3.64 19.27
N ASP A 609 -3.47 -4.38 20.22
CA ASP A 609 -2.02 -4.57 20.32
C ASP A 609 -1.47 -5.50 19.22
N ASP A 610 -2.36 -6.17 18.50
CA ASP A 610 -2.11 -6.96 17.30
C ASP A 610 -2.22 -6.14 15.99
N GLY A 611 -2.56 -4.85 16.09
CA GLY A 611 -2.75 -3.95 14.95
C GLY A 611 -4.13 -4.03 14.29
N PHE A 612 -5.08 -4.82 14.81
CA PHE A 612 -6.40 -4.98 14.22
C PHE A 612 -7.49 -4.21 14.98
N GLY A 613 -8.51 -3.76 14.26
CA GLY A 613 -9.67 -3.06 14.83
C GLY A 613 -10.98 -3.55 14.21
N THR A 614 -12.08 -3.02 14.73
CA THR A 614 -13.44 -3.25 14.20
C THR A 614 -13.97 -1.99 13.55
N TYR A 615 -14.81 -2.09 12.52
CA TYR A 615 -15.44 -0.92 11.89
C TYR A 615 -16.20 -0.05 12.89
N GLN A 616 -16.97 -0.67 13.80
CA GLN A 616 -17.65 0.04 14.90
C GLN A 616 -16.68 0.81 15.80
N GLY A 617 -15.57 0.19 16.19
CA GLY A 617 -14.54 0.83 17.03
C GLY A 617 -13.90 2.04 16.34
N ILE A 618 -13.69 1.97 15.02
CA ILE A 618 -13.17 3.08 14.22
C ILE A 618 -14.21 4.21 14.15
N ALA A 619 -15.45 3.91 13.77
CA ALA A 619 -16.54 4.89 13.72
C ALA A 619 -16.77 5.59 15.06
N ASN A 620 -16.83 4.83 16.16
CA ASN A 620 -16.92 5.39 17.51
C ASN A 620 -15.72 6.28 17.85
N GLY A 621 -14.51 5.89 17.40
CA GLY A 621 -13.31 6.69 17.57
C GLY A 621 -13.36 8.04 16.84
N ILE A 622 -13.88 8.06 15.60
CA ILE A 622 -14.05 9.28 14.81
C ILE A 622 -15.01 10.21 15.53
N VAL A 623 -16.15 9.68 15.94
CA VAL A 623 -17.19 10.45 16.63
C VAL A 623 -16.70 10.96 17.99
N TYR A 624 -16.01 10.12 18.77
CA TYR A 624 -15.39 10.52 20.03
C TYR A 624 -14.40 11.67 19.85
N ALA A 625 -13.52 11.58 18.85
CA ALA A 625 -12.53 12.61 18.57
C ALA A 625 -13.19 13.94 18.25
N THR A 626 -14.19 13.92 17.36
CA THR A 626 -14.98 15.09 16.98
C THR A 626 -15.62 15.76 18.20
N GLN A 627 -16.27 14.98 19.06
CA GLN A 627 -16.97 15.51 20.24
C GLN A 627 -16.04 16.03 21.34
N ASN A 628 -14.84 15.47 21.44
CA ASN A 628 -13.81 15.91 22.37
C ASN A 628 -12.96 17.07 21.82
N GLY A 629 -13.37 17.66 20.70
CA GLY A 629 -12.82 18.89 20.17
C GLY A 629 -11.55 18.70 19.34
N ALA A 630 -11.41 17.59 18.63
CA ALA A 630 -10.42 17.47 17.57
C ALA A 630 -10.73 18.44 16.43
N ASP A 631 -9.72 19.14 15.93
CA ASP A 631 -9.80 19.96 14.71
C ASP A 631 -9.46 19.13 13.46
N VAL A 632 -8.56 18.15 13.63
CA VAL A 632 -8.12 17.21 12.58
C VAL A 632 -8.14 15.79 13.13
N ILE A 633 -8.58 14.83 12.31
CA ILE A 633 -8.51 13.40 12.58
C ILE A 633 -7.54 12.75 11.60
N ASN A 634 -6.48 12.13 12.11
CA ASN A 634 -5.54 11.31 11.34
C ASN A 634 -5.91 9.83 11.47
N MET A 635 -6.20 9.18 10.33
CA MET A 635 -6.46 7.75 10.22
C MET A 635 -5.38 7.08 9.36
N SER A 636 -4.30 6.65 10.03
CA SER A 636 -3.24 5.83 9.43
C SER A 636 -3.61 4.34 9.50
N LEU A 637 -4.79 4.00 8.99
CA LEU A 637 -5.36 2.66 9.00
C LEU A 637 -6.10 2.38 7.68
N GLY A 638 -6.34 1.11 7.37
CA GLY A 638 -7.05 0.70 6.17
C GLY A 638 -7.67 -0.69 6.26
N GLY A 639 -8.66 -0.95 5.43
CA GLY A 639 -9.33 -2.24 5.29
C GLY A 639 -9.87 -2.46 3.87
N PRO A 640 -10.19 -3.71 3.52
CA PRO A 640 -10.51 -4.06 2.13
C PRO A 640 -11.89 -3.56 1.66
N ASN A 641 -12.84 -3.39 2.59
CA ASN A 641 -14.23 -3.08 2.26
C ASN A 641 -14.63 -1.68 2.76
N PRO A 642 -15.25 -0.84 1.91
CA PRO A 642 -15.96 0.35 2.35
C PRO A 642 -17.07 -0.02 3.33
N SER A 643 -17.28 0.82 4.35
CA SER A 643 -18.28 0.59 5.40
C SER A 643 -19.15 1.83 5.62
N PRO A 644 -20.48 1.75 5.48
CA PRO A 644 -21.39 2.89 5.67
C PRO A 644 -21.27 3.55 7.05
N ILE A 645 -21.01 2.77 8.11
CA ILE A 645 -20.85 3.33 9.47
C ILE A 645 -19.62 4.23 9.59
N ILE A 646 -18.54 3.91 8.87
CA ILE A 646 -17.33 4.74 8.84
C ILE A 646 -17.57 5.97 7.98
N GLU A 647 -18.21 5.80 6.82
CA GLU A 647 -18.61 6.92 5.95
C GLU A 647 -19.49 7.93 6.70
N ASP A 648 -20.55 7.46 7.37
CA ASP A 648 -21.44 8.30 8.17
C ASP A 648 -20.72 9.00 9.33
N ALA A 649 -19.73 8.34 9.95
CA ALA A 649 -18.92 8.94 11.00
C ALA A 649 -17.97 10.02 10.46
N ILE A 650 -17.41 9.83 9.26
CA ILE A 650 -16.59 10.82 8.55
C ILE A 650 -17.48 12.01 8.13
N GLU A 651 -18.65 11.76 7.55
CA GLU A 651 -19.66 12.78 7.22
C GLU A 651 -20.02 13.59 8.48
N TYR A 652 -20.26 12.92 9.61
CA TYR A 652 -20.50 13.59 10.90
C TYR A 652 -19.34 14.48 11.34
N ALA A 653 -18.09 13.99 11.27
CA ALA A 653 -16.91 14.78 11.62
C ALA A 653 -16.82 16.05 10.76
N VAL A 654 -16.98 15.89 9.44
CA VAL A 654 -16.98 17.00 8.47
C VAL A 654 -18.10 18.00 8.73
N ASP A 655 -19.32 17.53 9.02
CA ASP A 655 -20.46 18.38 9.35
C ASP A 655 -20.25 19.19 10.64
N GLN A 656 -19.43 18.67 11.58
CA GLN A 656 -19.01 19.39 12.78
C GLN A 656 -17.79 20.29 12.57
N GLY A 657 -17.24 20.34 11.35
CA GLY A 657 -16.10 21.17 10.98
C GLY A 657 -14.73 20.52 11.23
N VAL A 658 -14.69 19.21 11.48
CA VAL A 658 -13.45 18.44 11.71
C VAL A 658 -12.97 17.87 10.39
N ILE A 659 -11.68 18.04 10.09
CA ILE A 659 -11.09 17.55 8.85
C ILE A 659 -10.53 16.13 9.05
N VAL A 660 -10.90 15.21 8.16
CA VAL A 660 -10.47 13.81 8.23
C VAL A 660 -9.42 13.51 7.16
N ILE A 661 -8.28 12.97 7.58
CA ILE A 661 -7.14 12.62 6.71
C ILE A 661 -6.89 11.11 6.81
N SER A 662 -6.93 10.40 5.69
CA SER A 662 -6.85 8.93 5.62
C SER A 662 -5.67 8.46 4.77
N ALA A 663 -5.05 7.34 5.15
CA ALA A 663 -4.04 6.67 4.33
C ALA A 663 -4.66 6.03 3.07
N ALA A 664 -3.93 6.07 1.95
CA ALA A 664 -4.36 5.42 0.70
C ALA A 664 -4.28 3.87 0.75
N GLY A 665 -3.40 3.31 1.57
CA GLY A 665 -3.11 1.87 1.64
C GLY A 665 -1.79 1.49 0.96
N ASN A 666 -1.30 0.28 1.25
CA ASN A 666 0.08 -0.16 0.97
C ASN A 666 0.15 -1.42 0.10
N GLU A 667 -0.90 -1.72 -0.64
CA GLU A 667 -1.08 -2.95 -1.42
C GLU A 667 -0.80 -2.76 -2.92
N ALA A 668 -0.26 -1.59 -3.32
CA ALA A 668 -0.03 -1.19 -4.71
C ALA A 668 -1.25 -1.38 -5.64
N GLN A 669 -2.45 -1.08 -5.12
CA GLN A 669 -3.70 -1.15 -5.87
C GLN A 669 -3.94 0.12 -6.70
N GLU A 670 -4.80 0.02 -7.72
CA GLU A 670 -5.12 1.13 -8.64
C GLU A 670 -6.01 2.22 -8.02
N GLU A 671 -6.57 1.97 -6.83
CA GLU A 671 -7.50 2.84 -6.12
C GLU A 671 -7.19 2.81 -4.61
N PRO A 672 -7.56 3.84 -3.83
CA PRO A 672 -7.37 3.84 -2.39
C PRO A 672 -8.15 2.70 -1.68
N ALA A 673 -7.66 2.26 -0.51
CA ALA A 673 -8.39 1.37 0.39
C ALA A 673 -9.38 2.15 1.27
N ALA A 674 -10.35 1.48 1.90
CA ALA A 674 -11.23 2.12 2.86
C ALA A 674 -10.47 2.39 4.18
N PRO A 675 -10.64 3.56 4.84
CA PRO A 675 -11.62 4.61 4.55
C PRO A 675 -11.19 5.67 3.53
N GLY A 676 -9.97 5.60 2.98
CA GLY A 676 -9.46 6.57 1.99
C GLY A 676 -10.36 6.75 0.76
N VAL A 677 -11.12 5.72 0.36
CA VAL A 677 -12.10 5.78 -0.74
C VAL A 677 -13.18 6.85 -0.56
N PHE A 678 -13.50 7.27 0.67
CA PHE A 678 -14.56 8.26 0.92
C PHE A 678 -14.10 9.71 0.65
N ALA A 679 -12.83 9.91 0.28
CA ALA A 679 -12.30 11.23 -0.05
C ALA A 679 -12.80 11.78 -1.40
N ASP A 680 -13.63 11.04 -2.13
CA ASP A 680 -14.44 11.56 -3.23
C ASP A 680 -15.51 12.55 -2.75
N GLU A 681 -16.05 12.36 -1.54
CA GLU A 681 -17.06 13.22 -0.93
C GLU A 681 -16.60 13.92 0.36
N PHE A 682 -15.87 13.23 1.26
CA PHE A 682 -15.49 13.73 2.58
C PHE A 682 -14.01 13.53 2.93
N GLY A 683 -13.34 14.58 3.41
CA GLY A 683 -11.95 14.48 3.87
C GLY A 683 -10.91 14.39 2.74
N VAL A 684 -9.71 13.90 3.06
CA VAL A 684 -8.53 13.83 2.18
C VAL A 684 -7.86 12.46 2.29
N VAL A 685 -7.41 11.90 1.17
CA VAL A 685 -6.64 10.66 1.12
C VAL A 685 -5.18 10.92 0.71
N VAL A 686 -4.25 10.18 1.31
CA VAL A 686 -2.81 10.46 1.21
C VAL A 686 -2.01 9.26 0.71
N GLY A 687 -1.35 9.45 -0.44
CA GLY A 687 -0.35 8.55 -1.00
C GLY A 687 1.07 8.81 -0.51
N SER A 688 1.95 7.83 -0.66
CA SER A 688 3.35 7.89 -0.21
C SER A 688 4.32 8.25 -1.33
N VAL A 689 5.27 9.14 -1.03
CA VAL A 689 6.47 9.39 -1.86
C VAL A 689 7.76 9.20 -1.07
N ASN A 690 8.85 8.96 -1.80
CA ASN A 690 10.22 8.92 -1.28
C ASN A 690 10.92 10.29 -1.32
N ARG A 691 12.18 10.32 -0.85
CA ARG A 691 13.05 11.52 -0.83
C ARG A 691 13.23 12.22 -2.19
N SER A 692 13.04 11.49 -3.29
CA SER A 692 13.15 12.00 -4.65
C SER A 692 11.80 12.47 -5.22
N ASN A 693 10.76 12.59 -4.39
CA ASN A 693 9.38 12.86 -4.79
C ASN A 693 8.82 11.85 -5.81
N GLN A 694 9.29 10.60 -5.74
CA GLN A 694 8.75 9.51 -6.54
C GLN A 694 7.75 8.76 -5.68
N GLN A 695 6.58 8.44 -6.25
CA GLN A 695 5.60 7.65 -5.53
C GLN A 695 6.19 6.29 -5.13
N SER A 696 6.06 5.95 -3.86
CA SER A 696 6.56 4.71 -3.29
C SER A 696 5.89 3.52 -3.96
N SER A 697 6.66 2.46 -4.21
CA SER A 697 6.21 1.29 -4.97
C SER A 697 5.05 0.52 -4.33
N PHE A 698 4.83 0.70 -3.03
CA PHE A 698 3.74 0.08 -2.27
C PHE A 698 2.47 0.94 -2.20
N SER A 699 2.53 2.24 -2.51
CA SER A 699 1.38 3.14 -2.32
C SER A 699 0.23 2.74 -3.25
N ASN A 700 -0.98 2.60 -2.71
CA ASN A 700 -2.18 2.55 -3.56
C ASN A 700 -2.32 3.87 -4.33
N GLU A 701 -2.81 3.79 -5.57
CA GLU A 701 -2.95 4.89 -6.51
C GLU A 701 -4.24 5.69 -6.28
N ALA A 702 -4.39 6.80 -7.00
CA ALA A 702 -5.49 7.76 -6.79
C ALA A 702 -6.80 7.39 -7.48
N GLY A 703 -6.75 6.49 -8.46
CA GLY A 703 -7.88 6.14 -9.29
C GLY A 703 -8.17 7.14 -10.40
N GLU A 704 -9.23 6.91 -11.17
CA GLU A 704 -9.58 7.79 -12.31
C GLU A 704 -10.60 8.89 -11.96
N ASP A 705 -11.12 8.92 -10.72
CA ASP A 705 -12.13 9.89 -10.29
C ASP A 705 -11.52 11.20 -9.76
N PRO A 706 -11.62 12.32 -10.50
CA PRO A 706 -11.05 13.59 -10.05
C PRO A 706 -11.79 14.22 -8.86
N SER A 707 -12.94 13.68 -8.43
CA SER A 707 -13.57 14.12 -7.18
C SER A 707 -12.82 13.63 -5.93
N MET A 708 -12.03 12.56 -6.08
CA MET A 708 -11.14 12.03 -5.05
C MET A 708 -10.07 13.06 -4.69
N ILE A 709 -10.09 13.57 -3.46
CA ILE A 709 -9.03 14.47 -2.98
C ILE A 709 -7.84 13.64 -2.53
N TYR A 710 -7.07 13.18 -3.51
CA TYR A 710 -5.83 12.44 -3.33
C TYR A 710 -4.61 13.35 -3.50
N VAL A 711 -3.74 13.36 -2.49
CA VAL A 711 -2.43 14.05 -2.52
C VAL A 711 -1.32 13.11 -2.07
N THR A 712 -0.08 13.46 -2.34
CA THR A 712 1.09 12.69 -1.86
C THR A 712 1.91 13.45 -0.83
N ALA A 713 2.53 12.71 0.07
CA ALA A 713 3.44 13.22 1.10
C ALA A 713 4.54 12.20 1.44
N PRO A 714 5.62 12.61 2.14
CA PRO A 714 6.71 11.71 2.51
C PRO A 714 6.24 10.50 3.31
N GLY A 715 6.48 9.28 2.81
CA GLY A 715 6.08 8.03 3.48
C GLY A 715 7.10 6.90 3.40
N GLU A 716 8.27 7.13 2.81
CA GLU A 716 9.37 6.15 2.73
C GLU A 716 10.58 6.63 3.54
N ASP A 717 11.15 5.76 4.37
CA ASP A 717 12.23 6.03 5.31
C ASP A 717 11.96 7.24 6.23
N ILE A 718 10.77 7.24 6.85
CA ILE A 718 10.32 8.30 7.77
C ILE A 718 10.75 7.95 9.19
N TYR A 719 11.69 8.74 9.72
CA TYR A 719 12.17 8.63 11.09
C TYR A 719 11.22 9.32 12.07
N SER A 720 10.76 8.61 13.10
CA SER A 720 9.84 9.16 14.11
C SER A 720 9.91 8.40 15.45
N SER A 721 9.16 8.86 16.46
CA SER A 721 9.13 8.31 17.81
C SER A 721 8.48 6.93 17.90
N ILE A 722 9.02 6.02 18.71
CA ILE A 722 8.41 4.73 19.06
C ILE A 722 8.37 4.55 20.59
N PRO A 723 7.53 3.64 21.13
CA PRO A 723 7.35 3.50 22.58
C PRO A 723 8.66 3.25 23.34
N GLY A 724 8.74 3.75 24.57
CA GLY A 724 9.90 3.57 25.43
C GLY A 724 10.92 4.70 25.37
N GLY A 725 10.67 5.73 24.56
CA GLY A 725 11.58 6.87 24.38
C GLY A 725 12.62 6.66 23.27
N ASP A 726 12.34 5.73 22.35
CA ASP A 726 13.21 5.36 21.23
C ASP A 726 12.63 5.91 19.91
N TYR A 727 13.35 5.72 18.80
CA TYR A 727 12.99 6.26 17.47
C TYR A 727 13.34 5.24 16.39
N ASP A 728 12.59 5.22 15.29
CA ASP A 728 12.83 4.28 14.18
C ASP A 728 12.31 4.81 12.83
N SER A 729 12.82 4.27 11.72
CA SER A 729 12.47 4.67 10.35
C SER A 729 11.52 3.67 9.70
N TRP A 730 10.29 4.10 9.38
CA TRP A 730 9.25 3.23 8.82
C TRP A 730 8.77 3.68 7.44
N ASN A 731 8.15 2.74 6.73
CA ASN A 731 7.60 2.91 5.39
C ASN A 731 6.10 2.69 5.40
N GLY A 732 5.35 3.55 4.72
CA GLY A 732 3.92 3.39 4.50
C GLY A 732 3.19 4.68 4.18
N THR A 733 2.03 4.57 3.54
CA THR A 733 1.05 5.66 3.47
C THR A 733 0.64 6.12 4.87
N SER A 734 0.68 5.22 5.87
CA SER A 734 0.56 5.55 7.30
C SER A 734 1.53 6.62 7.80
N MET A 735 2.71 6.74 7.20
CA MET A 735 3.72 7.76 7.53
C MET A 735 3.53 9.03 6.68
N ALA A 736 2.90 8.92 5.51
CA ALA A 736 2.54 10.08 4.67
C ALA A 736 1.34 10.86 5.24
N THR A 737 0.28 10.17 5.67
CA THR A 737 -0.93 10.75 6.27
C THR A 737 -0.65 11.78 7.37
N PRO A 738 0.22 11.52 8.38
CA PRO A 738 0.48 12.48 9.46
C PRO A 738 1.19 13.75 9.01
N HIS A 739 1.95 13.73 7.90
CA HIS A 739 2.49 14.97 7.34
C HIS A 739 1.36 15.89 6.87
N VAL A 740 0.40 15.34 6.12
CA VAL A 740 -0.76 16.10 5.63
C VAL A 740 -1.67 16.54 6.79
N ALA A 741 -1.90 15.68 7.78
CA ALA A 741 -2.62 16.06 9.00
C ALA A 741 -1.96 17.26 9.72
N GLY A 742 -0.63 17.27 9.80
CA GLY A 742 0.12 18.42 10.31
C GLY A 742 -0.06 19.67 9.46
N ILE A 743 0.01 19.57 8.13
CA ILE A 743 -0.20 20.72 7.21
C ILE A 743 -1.61 21.29 7.37
N VAL A 744 -2.64 20.44 7.40
CA VAL A 744 -4.04 20.86 7.63
C VAL A 744 -4.18 21.54 8.99
N THR A 745 -3.49 21.05 10.02
CA THR A 745 -3.47 21.67 11.34
C THR A 745 -2.89 23.10 11.28
N LEU A 746 -1.81 23.31 10.53
CA LEU A 746 -1.24 24.65 10.31
C LEU A 746 -2.19 25.56 9.50
N MET A 747 -2.94 25.00 8.54
CA MET A 747 -3.97 25.73 7.81
C MET A 747 -5.11 26.20 8.73
N LEU A 748 -5.59 25.33 9.62
CA LEU A 748 -6.64 25.64 10.59
C LEU A 748 -6.16 26.63 11.66
N GLU A 749 -4.89 26.57 12.09
CA GLU A 749 -4.33 27.60 12.96
C GLU A 749 -4.33 28.98 12.27
N ALA A 750 -4.04 29.02 10.97
CA ALA A 750 -4.08 30.24 10.17
C ALA A 750 -5.52 30.76 9.95
N ASN A 751 -6.50 29.86 9.81
CA ASN A 751 -7.92 30.20 9.77
C ASN A 751 -8.80 29.06 10.34
N PRO A 752 -9.26 29.17 11.60
CA PRO A 752 -10.05 28.11 12.25
C PRO A 752 -11.47 27.94 11.68
N ASP A 753 -11.94 28.86 10.85
CA ASP A 753 -13.31 28.84 10.30
C ASP A 753 -13.39 28.12 8.93
N LEU A 754 -12.31 27.47 8.47
CA LEU A 754 -12.30 26.75 7.19
C LEU A 754 -13.23 25.54 7.25
N SER A 755 -14.09 25.41 6.23
CA SER A 755 -14.86 24.19 6.00
C SER A 755 -14.03 23.10 5.30
N ASP A 756 -14.45 21.84 5.43
CA ASP A 756 -13.84 20.71 4.69
C ASP A 756 -13.75 20.96 3.19
N GLN A 757 -14.81 21.50 2.58
CA GLN A 757 -14.80 21.87 1.17
C GLN A 757 -13.70 22.91 0.85
N GLU A 758 -13.54 23.95 1.68
CA GLU A 758 -12.50 24.97 1.46
C GLU A 758 -11.09 24.39 1.66
N VAL A 759 -10.91 23.48 2.63
CA VAL A 759 -9.64 22.76 2.83
C VAL A 759 -9.32 21.89 1.61
N ARG A 760 -10.28 21.09 1.13
CA ARG A 760 -10.16 20.25 -0.06
C ARG A 760 -9.83 21.06 -1.32
N GLU A 761 -10.46 22.23 -1.50
CA GLU A 761 -10.18 23.15 -2.60
C GLU A 761 -8.75 23.74 -2.51
N ILE A 762 -8.29 24.12 -1.31
CA ILE A 762 -6.93 24.66 -1.12
C ILE A 762 -5.89 23.57 -1.32
N ILE A 763 -6.08 22.39 -0.73
CA ILE A 763 -5.14 21.26 -0.84
C ILE A 763 -4.95 20.85 -2.30
N SER A 764 -6.04 20.58 -3.03
CA SER A 764 -5.97 20.17 -4.44
C SER A 764 -5.37 21.23 -5.38
N SER A 765 -5.37 22.51 -4.97
CA SER A 765 -4.74 23.61 -5.73
C SER A 765 -3.34 23.97 -5.26
N SER A 766 -2.87 23.41 -4.14
CA SER A 766 -1.55 23.67 -3.55
C SER A 766 -0.54 22.57 -3.83
N THR A 767 -0.82 21.70 -4.80
CA THR A 767 -0.04 20.49 -5.09
C THR A 767 0.65 20.53 -6.46
N THR A 768 1.68 19.69 -6.63
CA THR A 768 2.43 19.56 -7.90
C THR A 768 2.53 18.11 -8.39
N ASN A 769 2.10 17.84 -9.64
CA ASN A 769 2.26 16.53 -10.33
C ASN A 769 3.59 16.38 -11.09
N SER A 770 4.46 17.38 -11.03
CA SER A 770 5.81 17.33 -11.58
C SER A 770 6.83 17.45 -10.45
N PRO A 771 8.05 16.90 -10.60
CA PRO A 771 9.17 17.13 -9.69
C PRO A 771 9.71 18.58 -9.79
N THR A 772 8.83 19.56 -9.99
CA THR A 772 9.17 20.98 -10.19
C THR A 772 8.53 21.78 -9.07
N ILE A 773 9.37 22.20 -8.12
CA ILE A 773 8.99 23.06 -6.99
C ILE A 773 8.53 24.44 -7.52
N THR A 774 7.43 24.93 -6.96
CA THR A 774 6.74 26.19 -7.31
C THR A 774 7.58 27.44 -6.97
N THR A 775 7.44 28.52 -7.75
CA THR A 775 7.84 29.86 -7.31
C THR A 775 6.71 30.89 -7.34
N ASN A 776 6.90 31.83 -6.42
CA ASN A 776 6.16 32.97 -5.89
C ASN A 776 5.47 34.00 -6.84
N SER A 777 4.74 33.62 -7.90
CA SER A 777 4.02 34.64 -8.71
C SER A 777 2.59 34.35 -9.19
N ASP A 778 1.93 33.33 -8.66
CA ASP A 778 0.68 32.79 -9.25
C ASP A 778 -0.66 33.27 -8.66
N LEU A 779 -0.74 34.42 -7.96
CA LEU A 779 -2.02 34.85 -7.35
C LEU A 779 -2.38 36.34 -7.54
N SER A 780 -2.48 36.79 -8.80
CA SER A 780 -3.13 38.09 -9.11
C SER A 780 -4.44 37.98 -9.92
N GLY A 781 -5.07 36.80 -9.91
CA GLY A 781 -6.17 36.45 -10.81
C GLY A 781 -7.55 36.19 -10.22
N PHE A 782 -7.79 36.13 -8.91
CA PHE A 782 -9.10 35.72 -8.38
C PHE A 782 -9.92 36.89 -7.85
N GLY A 783 -10.74 37.43 -8.75
CA GLY A 783 -11.84 38.31 -8.35
C GLY A 783 -12.88 37.50 -7.60
N ILE A 784 -12.92 37.65 -6.27
CA ILE A 784 -14.01 37.17 -5.41
C ILE A 784 -15.34 37.76 -5.93
N GLN A 785 -16.10 36.96 -6.69
CA GLN A 785 -17.52 37.18 -6.83
C GLN A 785 -18.20 36.55 -5.62
N SER A 786 -18.54 37.42 -4.67
CA SER A 786 -19.64 37.19 -3.75
C SER A 786 -20.87 36.78 -4.56
N ALA A 787 -21.16 35.48 -4.63
CA ALA A 787 -22.42 34.96 -5.12
C ALA A 787 -23.45 35.09 -4.01
N LYS A 788 -23.93 36.33 -3.84
CA LYS A 788 -25.32 36.54 -3.47
C LYS A 788 -26.19 35.81 -4.49
N SER A 789 -27.05 34.93 -3.98
CA SER A 789 -28.39 34.63 -4.47
C SER A 789 -28.88 35.59 -5.58
N SER A 790 -29.04 35.06 -6.81
CA SER A 790 -30.27 35.19 -7.62
C SER A 790 -30.14 34.55 -9.02
N GLU A 791 -30.86 33.43 -9.19
CA GLU A 791 -31.69 33.00 -10.34
C GLU A 791 -31.08 32.78 -11.74
N ILE A 792 -31.12 31.53 -12.23
CA ILE A 792 -32.22 31.01 -13.09
C ILE A 792 -32.51 29.53 -12.75
N ALA A 793 -33.49 29.29 -11.89
CA ALA A 793 -34.35 28.10 -11.97
C ALA A 793 -35.73 28.55 -12.50
N PRO A 794 -36.42 27.77 -13.35
CA PRO A 794 -37.78 28.11 -13.76
C PRO A 794 -38.79 27.87 -12.62
N SER A 795 -38.97 28.93 -11.81
CA SER A 795 -40.18 29.41 -11.13
C SER A 795 -41.17 28.41 -10.50
N PHE A 796 -41.35 28.50 -9.17
CA PHE A 796 -42.66 28.72 -8.52
C PHE A 796 -42.48 29.46 -7.17
N GLU A 797 -43.20 30.57 -6.98
CA GLU A 797 -43.03 31.60 -5.93
C GLU A 797 -43.53 31.21 -4.53
N PHE A 798 -42.85 31.70 -3.47
CA PHE A 798 -43.50 32.18 -2.25
C PHE A 798 -42.89 33.53 -1.78
N GLN A 799 -43.76 34.37 -1.22
CA GLN A 799 -43.59 35.82 -1.02
C GLN A 799 -42.67 36.21 0.15
N ASN A 800 -41.77 37.17 -0.09
CA ASN A 800 -41.02 37.90 0.94
C ASN A 800 -41.89 38.91 1.71
N ASP A 801 -41.66 39.04 3.01
CA ASP A 801 -41.87 40.30 3.74
C ASP A 801 -40.64 40.60 4.63
N ASP A 802 -39.85 41.58 4.19
CA ASP A 802 -38.74 42.20 4.92
C ASP A 802 -39.26 42.98 6.13
N SER A 803 -38.71 42.74 7.32
CA SER A 803 -38.20 43.80 8.22
C SER A 803 -38.02 43.33 9.66
N ILE A 804 -36.79 43.15 10.16
CA ILE A 804 -36.29 43.65 11.47
C ILE A 804 -34.73 43.70 11.43
N PRO A 805 -34.06 44.79 11.86
CA PRO A 805 -32.60 44.86 11.95
C PRO A 805 -32.08 44.16 13.22
N VAL A 806 -31.02 43.36 13.09
CA VAL A 806 -30.34 42.71 14.23
C VAL A 806 -29.38 43.70 14.90
N GLU A 807 -29.68 44.08 16.14
CA GLU A 807 -28.72 44.64 17.09
C GLU A 807 -27.84 43.49 17.62
N ILE A 808 -26.52 43.70 17.62
CA ILE A 808 -25.53 42.78 18.21
C ILE A 808 -25.68 42.79 19.74
N PRO A 809 -25.86 41.64 20.43
CA PRO A 809 -25.69 41.55 21.85
C PRO A 809 -24.21 41.34 22.21
N GLU A 810 -23.69 42.19 23.09
CA GLU A 810 -22.47 41.95 23.86
C GLU A 810 -22.64 40.69 24.74
N SER A 811 -21.63 39.81 24.72
CA SER A 811 -21.37 38.69 25.63
C SER A 811 -22.52 37.71 25.84
N ALA A 812 -22.54 36.63 25.06
CA ALA A 812 -23.26 35.42 25.41
C ALA A 812 -22.43 34.60 26.42
N ASP A 813 -23.09 34.28 27.52
CA ASP A 813 -22.71 33.38 28.60
C ASP A 813 -22.67 31.96 28.01
N ILE A 814 -21.51 31.29 28.02
CA ILE A 814 -21.33 29.92 27.50
C ILE A 814 -21.82 28.92 28.56
N THR A 815 -23.12 28.91 28.82
CA THR A 815 -23.79 27.90 29.66
C THR A 815 -25.00 27.29 28.95
N ASP A 816 -25.09 27.44 27.63
CA ASP A 816 -26.12 26.81 26.82
C ASP A 816 -25.49 25.63 26.07
N LEU A 817 -25.35 24.51 26.79
CA LEU A 817 -24.93 23.20 26.28
C LEU A 817 -26.06 22.48 25.52
N SER A 818 -27.02 23.21 24.93
CA SER A 818 -28.13 22.60 24.20
C SER A 818 -27.80 22.31 22.73
N ALA A 819 -26.52 22.27 22.37
CA ALA A 819 -26.02 21.97 21.03
C ALA A 819 -25.09 20.74 21.03
N VAL A 820 -25.18 19.91 22.09
CA VAL A 820 -24.37 18.67 22.27
C VAL A 820 -25.28 17.42 22.28
N ASP A 821 -26.55 17.53 21.90
CA ASP A 821 -27.55 16.46 22.02
C ASP A 821 -27.67 15.57 20.76
N ASP A 822 -26.71 15.59 19.83
CA ASP A 822 -26.84 14.93 18.52
C ASP A 822 -26.36 13.46 18.50
N LEU A 823 -25.88 12.92 19.63
CA LEU A 823 -25.39 11.54 19.72
C LEU A 823 -25.90 10.81 20.97
N VAL A 824 -26.35 9.58 20.80
CA VAL A 824 -26.81 8.71 21.88
C VAL A 824 -26.05 7.39 21.87
N PHE A 825 -25.30 7.11 22.93
CA PHE A 825 -24.66 5.81 23.13
C PHE A 825 -25.50 4.91 24.03
N GLY A 826 -25.66 3.66 23.64
CA GLY A 826 -26.12 2.58 24.49
C GLY A 826 -24.98 1.94 25.28
N THR A 827 -25.26 0.77 25.82
CA THR A 827 -24.40 -0.03 26.68
C THR A 827 -24.14 -1.38 26.03
N SER A 828 -23.40 -2.26 26.70
CA SER A 828 -23.25 -3.65 26.27
C SER A 828 -24.42 -4.55 26.74
N ASN A 829 -25.57 -3.98 27.09
CA ASN A 829 -26.77 -4.71 27.49
C ASN A 829 -27.96 -4.16 26.71
N ASN A 830 -29.07 -4.88 26.72
CA ASN A 830 -30.33 -4.41 26.13
C ASN A 830 -30.72 -3.00 26.60
N ASP A 831 -30.74 -2.07 25.66
CA ASP A 831 -31.12 -0.68 25.83
C ASP A 831 -32.50 -0.40 25.25
N THR A 832 -33.11 0.68 25.74
CA THR A 832 -34.41 1.14 25.24
C THR A 832 -34.37 2.64 25.17
N LEU A 833 -34.36 3.14 23.94
CA LEU A 833 -34.29 4.55 23.58
C LEU A 833 -35.60 4.94 22.92
N ASN A 834 -36.32 5.89 23.50
CA ASN A 834 -37.66 6.23 23.03
C ASN A 834 -37.90 7.74 22.95
N ALA A 835 -38.07 8.24 21.72
CA ALA A 835 -38.32 9.66 21.45
C ALA A 835 -39.60 10.22 22.11
N ALA A 836 -40.50 9.35 22.60
CA ALA A 836 -41.70 9.74 23.35
C ALA A 836 -41.45 10.05 24.82
N ASP A 837 -40.37 9.53 25.41
CA ASP A 837 -40.00 9.86 26.78
C ASP A 837 -39.11 11.10 26.80
N GLN A 838 -39.66 12.20 27.30
CA GLN A 838 -38.95 13.49 27.39
C GLN A 838 -37.76 13.48 28.37
N ASN A 839 -37.48 12.36 29.03
CA ASN A 839 -36.31 12.19 29.89
C ASN A 839 -35.30 11.18 29.30
N ASP A 840 -35.58 10.66 28.11
CA ASP A 840 -34.67 9.79 27.36
C ASP A 840 -33.61 10.66 26.65
N PRO A 841 -32.33 10.24 26.60
CA PRO A 841 -31.32 10.92 25.80
C PRO A 841 -31.66 10.91 24.30
N TYR A 842 -32.44 9.94 23.83
CA TYR A 842 -32.92 9.89 22.45
C TYR A 842 -34.20 10.72 22.28
N THR A 843 -34.04 11.85 21.60
CA THR A 843 -35.10 12.80 21.26
C THR A 843 -35.73 12.51 19.88
N GLY A 844 -35.04 11.74 19.03
CA GLY A 844 -35.44 11.41 17.67
C GLY A 844 -35.33 12.58 16.68
N ASN A 845 -34.47 13.56 16.93
CA ASN A 845 -34.27 14.70 16.03
C ASN A 845 -32.79 14.87 15.66
N ASN A 846 -32.45 14.48 14.43
CA ASN A 846 -31.11 14.60 13.85
C ASN A 846 -30.02 13.94 14.70
N GLN A 847 -30.36 12.84 15.39
CA GLN A 847 -29.44 12.15 16.28
C GLN A 847 -28.81 10.94 15.61
N ILE A 848 -27.52 10.76 15.84
CA ILE A 848 -26.83 9.50 15.63
C ILE A 848 -26.98 8.66 16.91
N THR A 849 -27.28 7.38 16.79
CA THR A 849 -27.46 6.49 17.94
C THR A 849 -26.69 5.21 17.71
N PHE A 850 -25.76 4.87 18.61
CA PHE A 850 -25.07 3.58 18.61
C PHE A 850 -25.51 2.82 19.85
N THR A 851 -26.39 1.83 19.71
CA THR A 851 -26.90 1.10 20.89
C THR A 851 -25.88 0.10 21.43
N GLY A 852 -25.02 -0.44 20.58
CA GLY A 852 -23.86 -1.22 21.00
C GLY A 852 -24.10 -2.71 20.92
N ALA A 853 -24.15 -3.40 22.06
CA ALA A 853 -24.40 -4.84 22.09
C ALA A 853 -25.55 -5.15 23.04
N GLY A 854 -26.43 -6.06 22.67
CA GLY A 854 -27.68 -6.31 23.38
C GLY A 854 -28.83 -6.44 22.41
N GLU A 855 -29.98 -6.99 22.83
CA GLU A 855 -31.20 -6.87 22.00
C GLU A 855 -31.85 -5.53 22.37
N ASP A 856 -31.62 -4.53 21.53
CA ASP A 856 -31.88 -3.11 21.76
C ASP A 856 -33.16 -2.66 21.06
N LEU A 857 -33.77 -1.59 21.60
CA LEU A 857 -34.99 -0.99 21.06
C LEU A 857 -34.81 0.52 20.90
N VAL A 858 -34.86 1.02 19.66
CA VAL A 858 -34.81 2.46 19.35
C VAL A 858 -36.09 2.89 18.65
N ASP A 859 -36.92 3.66 19.35
CA ASP A 859 -38.20 4.14 18.83
C ASP A 859 -38.15 5.64 18.48
N GLY A 860 -37.83 5.92 17.20
CA GLY A 860 -37.85 7.26 16.59
C GLY A 860 -39.15 7.60 15.87
N SER A 861 -40.13 6.68 15.85
CA SER A 861 -41.30 6.73 14.97
C SER A 861 -42.22 7.95 15.12
N ILE A 862 -42.12 8.68 16.23
CA ILE A 862 -43.00 9.81 16.54
C ILE A 862 -42.32 11.18 16.47
N ALA A 863 -41.03 11.23 16.13
CA ALA A 863 -40.30 12.49 16.11
C ALA A 863 -40.64 13.32 14.87
N GLY A 864 -40.80 14.63 15.06
CA GLY A 864 -41.37 15.52 14.03
C GLY A 864 -40.36 16.09 13.03
N ASP A 865 -39.07 16.06 13.38
CA ASP A 865 -37.99 16.72 12.64
C ASP A 865 -37.01 15.72 11.99
N GLY A 866 -37.00 14.43 12.40
CA GLY A 866 -36.43 13.31 11.65
C GLY A 866 -34.90 13.31 11.53
N SER A 867 -34.35 12.74 10.45
CA SER A 867 -32.91 12.73 10.12
C SER A 867 -31.99 12.00 11.10
N ASN A 868 -32.52 11.03 11.83
CA ASN A 868 -31.74 10.20 12.74
C ASN A 868 -30.95 9.13 11.99
N ARG A 869 -29.83 8.70 12.57
CA ARG A 869 -29.05 7.54 12.13
C ARG A 869 -28.94 6.59 13.31
N ASN A 870 -29.69 5.49 13.29
CA ASN A 870 -29.72 4.56 14.42
C ASN A 870 -29.06 3.24 14.03
N TYR A 871 -28.04 2.84 14.78
CA TYR A 871 -27.26 1.62 14.61
C TYR A 871 -27.56 0.67 15.78
N GLY A 872 -28.10 -0.51 15.46
CA GLY A 872 -28.45 -1.57 16.40
C GLY A 872 -27.21 -2.30 16.91
N GLY A 873 -26.35 -2.75 15.99
CA GLY A 873 -25.11 -3.43 16.31
C GLY A 873 -25.25 -4.94 16.11
N SER A 874 -24.59 -5.74 16.94
CA SER A 874 -24.34 -7.17 16.62
C SER A 874 -25.41 -8.17 17.09
N ASN A 875 -26.58 -7.72 17.55
CA ASN A 875 -27.60 -8.58 18.12
C ASN A 875 -28.99 -8.23 17.56
N ALA A 876 -30.00 -9.04 17.90
CA ALA A 876 -31.34 -8.87 17.33
C ALA A 876 -32.05 -7.63 17.88
N ASP A 877 -32.10 -6.58 17.08
CA ASP A 877 -32.52 -5.23 17.46
C ASP A 877 -33.84 -4.81 16.81
N GLU A 878 -34.57 -3.91 17.47
CA GLU A 878 -35.82 -3.33 16.99
C GLU A 878 -35.67 -1.81 16.81
N LEU A 879 -35.58 -1.35 15.56
CA LEU A 879 -35.37 0.05 15.21
C LEU A 879 -36.59 0.63 14.48
N PHE A 880 -37.12 1.76 14.94
CA PHE A 880 -38.29 2.41 14.36
C PHE A 880 -37.99 3.81 13.84
N ALA A 881 -38.27 4.04 12.56
CA ALA A 881 -38.05 5.30 11.87
C ALA A 881 -39.31 6.18 11.84
N GLY A 882 -39.09 7.48 11.94
CA GLY A 882 -40.04 8.56 11.66
C GLY A 882 -39.88 9.10 10.24
N ASN A 883 -39.01 10.09 10.03
CA ASN A 883 -38.93 10.80 8.75
C ASN A 883 -37.50 11.07 8.34
N ASN A 884 -37.11 10.71 7.11
CA ASN A 884 -35.76 10.91 6.61
C ASN A 884 -34.68 10.25 7.49
N ASP A 885 -35.03 9.19 8.21
CA ASP A 885 -34.14 8.49 9.12
C ASP A 885 -33.38 7.37 8.40
N ARG A 886 -32.18 7.05 8.88
CA ARG A 886 -31.39 5.87 8.49
C ARG A 886 -31.38 4.88 9.66
N LEU A 887 -31.74 3.64 9.40
CA LEU A 887 -31.69 2.55 10.37
C LEU A 887 -30.71 1.48 9.87
N PHE A 888 -29.83 1.02 10.76
CA PHE A 888 -28.82 0.01 10.47
C PHE A 888 -28.95 -1.10 11.51
N GLY A 889 -29.36 -2.30 11.07
CA GLY A 889 -29.41 -3.49 11.93
C GLY A 889 -27.99 -3.92 12.30
N GLU A 890 -27.15 -4.08 11.27
CA GLU A 890 -25.78 -4.59 11.30
C GLU A 890 -25.68 -6.10 11.38
N GLY A 891 -25.80 -6.72 12.56
CA GLY A 891 -25.71 -8.18 12.66
C GLY A 891 -26.72 -8.73 13.63
N GLY A 892 -27.33 -9.87 13.31
CA GLY A 892 -28.44 -10.40 14.09
C GLY A 892 -29.72 -10.38 13.26
N ASN A 893 -30.79 -11.01 13.76
CA ASN A 893 -32.06 -10.99 13.02
C ASN A 893 -32.88 -9.80 13.50
N ASP A 894 -32.77 -8.69 12.79
CA ASP A 894 -33.25 -7.38 13.18
C ASP A 894 -34.65 -7.07 12.65
N THR A 895 -35.30 -6.10 13.26
CA THR A 895 -36.58 -5.55 12.80
C THR A 895 -36.47 -4.04 12.64
N LEU A 896 -36.49 -3.57 11.40
CA LEU A 896 -36.38 -2.16 11.05
C LEU A 896 -37.73 -1.68 10.49
N ASP A 897 -38.40 -0.75 11.18
CA ASP A 897 -39.78 -0.35 10.86
C ASP A 897 -39.93 1.17 10.60
N ALA A 898 -40.16 1.53 9.34
CA ALA A 898 -40.52 2.87 8.89
C ALA A 898 -42.02 3.05 8.60
N SER A 899 -42.86 2.05 8.89
CA SER A 899 -44.27 2.04 8.48
C SER A 899 -45.14 3.12 9.11
N GLN A 900 -44.70 3.73 10.22
CA GLN A 900 -45.38 4.86 10.87
C GLN A 900 -44.85 6.23 10.40
N GLY A 901 -43.79 6.24 9.61
CA GLY A 901 -43.06 7.42 9.15
C GLY A 901 -43.70 8.22 8.04
N THR A 902 -43.08 9.35 7.65
CA THR A 902 -43.55 10.20 6.52
C THR A 902 -42.73 10.08 5.23
N GLY A 903 -41.84 9.08 5.14
CA GLY A 903 -41.07 8.70 3.95
C GLY A 903 -39.63 9.22 3.89
N ASN A 904 -38.89 8.81 2.85
CA ASN A 904 -37.45 9.03 2.65
C ASN A 904 -36.54 8.36 3.69
N ASN A 905 -37.03 7.32 4.37
CA ASN A 905 -36.19 6.56 5.29
C ASN A 905 -35.32 5.57 4.51
N ARG A 906 -34.17 5.21 5.08
CA ARG A 906 -33.25 4.21 4.54
C ARG A 906 -33.01 3.14 5.60
N LEU A 907 -33.32 1.90 5.27
CA LEU A 907 -33.22 0.76 6.18
C LEU A 907 -32.20 -0.21 5.62
N TYR A 908 -31.21 -0.56 6.43
CA TYR A 908 -30.13 -1.46 6.09
C TYR A 908 -30.16 -2.61 7.10
N GLY A 909 -30.52 -3.83 6.67
CA GLY A 909 -30.57 -5.01 7.53
C GLY A 909 -29.17 -5.36 8.03
N GLY A 910 -28.30 -5.78 7.12
CA GLY A 910 -26.92 -6.12 7.44
C GLY A 910 -26.66 -7.60 7.22
N ASP A 911 -26.09 -8.28 8.21
CA ASP A 911 -25.85 -9.72 8.23
C ASP A 911 -26.95 -10.45 9.02
N ASP A 912 -27.27 -11.68 8.61
CA ASP A 912 -28.36 -12.53 9.12
C ASP A 912 -29.74 -12.21 8.48
N ASN A 913 -30.86 -12.64 9.08
CA ASN A 913 -32.17 -12.62 8.41
C ASN A 913 -33.09 -11.56 9.01
N ASP A 914 -33.32 -10.49 8.26
CA ASP A 914 -33.93 -9.27 8.77
C ASP A 914 -35.35 -9.03 8.29
N ASP A 915 -36.14 -8.35 9.12
CA ASP A 915 -37.47 -7.85 8.80
C ASP A 915 -37.44 -6.33 8.59
N LEU A 916 -37.44 -5.90 7.33
CA LEU A 916 -37.46 -4.48 6.97
C LEU A 916 -38.87 -4.08 6.54
N ILE A 917 -39.44 -3.04 7.16
CA ILE A 917 -40.84 -2.66 7.00
C ILE A 917 -40.94 -1.21 6.50
N ALA A 918 -41.30 -1.03 5.23
CA ALA A 918 -41.45 0.25 4.57
C ALA A 918 -42.83 0.90 4.76
N GLY A 919 -42.82 2.22 4.81
CA GLY A 919 -43.95 3.09 4.50
C GLY A 919 -43.97 3.44 3.02
N ASN A 920 -43.90 4.74 2.71
CA ASN A 920 -43.91 5.29 1.36
C ASN A 920 -42.63 6.08 1.08
N ASP A 921 -42.13 6.01 -0.15
CA ASP A 921 -40.92 6.72 -0.58
C ASP A 921 -39.66 6.36 0.23
N ASP A 922 -39.53 5.09 0.67
CA ASP A 922 -38.39 4.58 1.45
C ASP A 922 -37.44 3.70 0.61
N LEU A 923 -36.20 3.53 1.08
CA LEU A 923 -35.20 2.59 0.57
C LEU A 923 -34.96 1.50 1.60
N LEU A 924 -35.09 0.24 1.20
CA LEU A 924 -34.77 -0.93 2.03
C LEU A 924 -33.68 -1.76 1.34
N THR A 925 -32.69 -2.16 2.12
CA THR A 925 -31.59 -3.04 1.71
C THR A 925 -31.46 -4.16 2.73
N GLY A 926 -31.72 -5.40 2.32
CA GLY A 926 -31.62 -6.60 3.16
C GLY A 926 -30.18 -6.82 3.63
N GLY A 927 -29.34 -7.33 2.73
CA GLY A 927 -27.94 -7.57 3.02
C GLY A 927 -27.57 -9.05 2.83
N ASN A 928 -26.93 -9.66 3.81
CA ASN A 928 -26.53 -11.07 3.75
C ASN A 928 -27.49 -11.93 4.59
N GLY A 929 -28.37 -12.69 3.95
CA GLY A 929 -29.27 -13.64 4.61
C GLY A 929 -30.60 -13.76 3.90
N ASP A 930 -31.52 -14.56 4.44
CA ASP A 930 -32.86 -14.72 3.86
C ASP A 930 -33.79 -13.62 4.39
N ASP A 931 -33.73 -12.43 3.79
CA ASP A 931 -34.39 -11.24 4.30
C ASP A 931 -35.86 -11.13 3.89
N ARG A 932 -36.63 -10.34 4.64
CA ARG A 932 -38.04 -10.09 4.35
C ARG A 932 -38.34 -8.59 4.33
N LEU A 933 -38.59 -8.07 3.13
CA LEU A 933 -38.84 -6.66 2.87
C LEU A 933 -40.35 -6.43 2.68
N PHE A 934 -40.99 -5.75 3.62
CA PHE A 934 -42.43 -5.53 3.68
C PHE A 934 -42.83 -4.12 3.26
N VAL A 935 -43.78 -4.01 2.33
CA VAL A 935 -44.45 -2.75 2.02
C VAL A 935 -45.85 -2.75 2.60
N ARG A 936 -46.08 -1.92 3.63
CA ARG A 936 -47.37 -1.87 4.34
C ARG A 936 -48.36 -0.88 3.76
N GLN A 937 -47.91 0.33 3.45
CA GLN A 937 -48.77 1.42 2.95
C GLN A 937 -48.08 2.20 1.84
N GLY A 938 -48.85 2.89 0.99
CA GLY A 938 -48.26 3.81 0.00
C GLY A 938 -47.71 3.14 -1.26
N GLY A 939 -46.39 3.20 -1.47
CA GLY A 939 -45.69 2.77 -2.69
C GLY A 939 -44.50 3.68 -3.02
N ASN A 940 -43.87 3.47 -4.18
CA ASN A 940 -42.66 4.19 -4.62
C ASN A 940 -41.41 3.90 -3.74
N ASN A 941 -41.36 2.71 -3.15
CA ASN A 941 -40.19 2.27 -2.41
C ASN A 941 -39.17 1.59 -3.34
N LEU A 942 -37.90 1.66 -2.98
CA LEU A 942 -36.81 0.90 -3.59
C LEU A 942 -36.42 -0.24 -2.65
N LEU A 943 -36.46 -1.48 -3.14
CA LEU A 943 -36.20 -2.69 -2.37
C LEU A 943 -35.03 -3.43 -2.99
N ILE A 944 -34.04 -3.77 -2.18
CA ILE A 944 -32.80 -4.46 -2.57
C ILE A 944 -32.62 -5.62 -1.59
N GLY A 945 -32.56 -6.85 -2.10
CA GLY A 945 -32.38 -8.04 -1.26
C GLY A 945 -30.90 -8.29 -0.92
N ASN A 946 -30.05 -8.22 -1.95
CA ASN A 946 -28.66 -8.67 -2.01
C ASN A 946 -28.51 -10.20 -1.97
N SER A 947 -27.85 -10.76 -0.95
CA SER A 947 -27.43 -12.16 -0.95
C SER A 947 -28.35 -13.00 -0.06
N GLY A 948 -29.00 -14.01 -0.64
CA GLY A 948 -29.85 -14.94 0.11
C GLY A 948 -31.20 -15.15 -0.57
N ALA A 949 -32.07 -15.97 0.02
CA ALA A 949 -33.39 -16.27 -0.53
C ALA A 949 -34.45 -15.28 -0.01
N ASP A 950 -34.52 -14.12 -0.66
CA ASP A 950 -35.25 -12.97 -0.14
C ASP A 950 -36.75 -12.99 -0.44
N GLN A 951 -37.52 -12.34 0.42
CA GLN A 951 -38.96 -12.18 0.24
C GLN A 951 -39.38 -10.71 0.16
N PHE A 952 -39.81 -10.31 -1.03
CA PHE A 952 -40.34 -8.97 -1.30
C PHE A 952 -41.85 -8.93 -1.15
N TRP A 953 -42.33 -8.57 0.04
CA TRP A 953 -43.76 -8.46 0.36
C TRP A 953 -44.35 -7.13 -0.09
N ILE A 954 -44.57 -7.01 -1.39
CA ILE A 954 -44.97 -5.76 -2.07
C ILE A 954 -46.40 -5.26 -1.76
N ALA A 955 -47.23 -6.06 -1.09
CA ALA A 955 -48.55 -5.64 -0.61
C ALA A 955 -49.02 -6.49 0.57
N THR A 956 -49.09 -5.91 1.77
CA THR A 956 -49.42 -6.64 3.02
C THR A 956 -50.65 -6.13 3.75
N ASP A 957 -50.91 -4.82 3.77
CA ASP A 957 -52.09 -4.22 4.41
C ASP A 957 -53.03 -3.54 3.40
N GLU A 958 -52.47 -2.84 2.42
CA GLU A 958 -53.19 -2.28 1.28
C GLU A 958 -52.48 -2.54 -0.05
N ILE A 959 -53.18 -2.30 -1.16
CA ILE A 959 -52.58 -2.38 -2.50
C ILE A 959 -51.90 -1.02 -2.76
N PRO A 960 -50.60 -0.99 -3.06
CA PRO A 960 -49.89 0.26 -3.34
C PRO A 960 -50.51 1.06 -4.48
N ASN A 961 -50.45 2.38 -4.35
CA ASN A 961 -50.96 3.30 -5.38
C ASN A 961 -49.88 3.72 -6.40
N SER A 962 -48.62 3.43 -6.09
CA SER A 962 -47.43 3.61 -6.93
C SER A 962 -46.63 2.30 -6.92
N PRO A 963 -45.96 1.94 -8.02
CA PRO A 963 -45.15 0.72 -8.06
C PRO A 963 -43.95 0.84 -7.12
N ASN A 964 -43.63 -0.23 -6.42
CA ASN A 964 -42.33 -0.40 -5.76
C ASN A 964 -41.33 -0.96 -6.78
N ILE A 965 -40.05 -0.65 -6.62
CA ILE A 965 -38.97 -1.09 -7.50
C ILE A 965 -38.15 -2.11 -6.75
N ILE A 966 -37.90 -3.26 -7.38
CA ILE A 966 -37.01 -4.31 -6.89
C ILE A 966 -35.86 -4.45 -7.89
N THR A 967 -34.62 -4.40 -7.42
CA THR A 967 -33.44 -4.24 -8.30
C THR A 967 -32.74 -5.54 -8.68
N ASP A 968 -32.85 -6.56 -7.83
CA ASP A 968 -31.97 -7.73 -7.83
C ASP A 968 -32.72 -9.06 -7.68
N PHE A 969 -34.03 -9.06 -7.98
CA PHE A 969 -34.87 -10.26 -7.87
C PHE A 969 -34.37 -11.42 -8.75
N THR A 970 -34.08 -12.55 -8.11
CA THR A 970 -33.64 -13.81 -8.73
C THR A 970 -34.77 -14.85 -8.72
N SER A 971 -35.31 -15.13 -9.91
CA SER A 971 -36.40 -16.10 -10.07
C SER A 971 -35.96 -17.52 -9.70
N GLY A 972 -36.73 -18.19 -8.83
CA GLY A 972 -36.44 -19.53 -8.31
C GLY A 972 -35.71 -19.55 -6.97
N GLU A 973 -35.16 -18.42 -6.55
CA GLU A 973 -34.51 -18.20 -5.25
C GLU A 973 -35.39 -17.28 -4.40
N ASP A 974 -35.66 -16.08 -4.93
CA ASP A 974 -36.48 -15.07 -4.26
C ASP A 974 -37.98 -15.29 -4.45
N ALA A 975 -38.77 -14.66 -3.59
CA ALA A 975 -40.21 -14.70 -3.64
C ALA A 975 -40.88 -13.33 -3.51
N ILE A 976 -41.94 -13.13 -4.30
CA ILE A 976 -42.81 -11.95 -4.22
C ILE A 976 -44.02 -12.27 -3.34
N GLY A 977 -44.10 -11.59 -2.20
CA GLY A 977 -45.09 -11.82 -1.17
C GLY A 977 -46.34 -10.95 -1.30
N PHE A 978 -47.50 -11.55 -1.05
CA PHE A 978 -48.79 -10.87 -0.87
C PHE A 978 -49.46 -11.29 0.45
N GLY A 979 -49.62 -10.34 1.37
CA GLY A 979 -50.23 -10.55 2.68
C GLY A 979 -51.67 -10.01 2.77
N SER A 980 -52.50 -10.61 3.63
CA SER A 980 -53.85 -10.12 3.96
C SER A 980 -54.89 -10.09 2.81
N PHE A 981 -54.61 -10.73 1.68
CA PHE A 981 -55.53 -10.90 0.55
C PHE A 981 -55.91 -12.38 0.35
N PRO A 982 -56.81 -12.96 1.18
CA PRO A 982 -57.02 -14.41 1.25
C PRO A 982 -57.62 -15.07 0.00
N ASP A 983 -58.16 -14.27 -0.93
CA ASP A 983 -58.73 -14.73 -2.20
C ASP A 983 -57.81 -14.46 -3.40
N LEU A 984 -56.63 -13.85 -3.19
CA LEU A 984 -55.67 -13.54 -4.24
C LEU A 984 -54.80 -14.76 -4.56
N SER A 985 -54.56 -15.00 -5.84
CA SER A 985 -53.67 -16.05 -6.33
C SER A 985 -52.83 -15.57 -7.52
N PHE A 986 -51.82 -16.35 -7.91
CA PHE A 986 -50.99 -16.07 -9.09
C PHE A 986 -51.82 -15.82 -10.36
N ASN A 987 -52.95 -16.51 -10.53
CA ASN A 987 -53.81 -16.36 -11.71
C ASN A 987 -54.56 -15.01 -11.78
N ASP A 988 -54.58 -14.27 -10.67
CA ASP A 988 -55.20 -12.94 -10.58
C ASP A 988 -54.21 -11.82 -10.89
N LEU A 989 -52.90 -12.12 -10.95
CA LEU A 989 -51.85 -11.17 -11.27
C LEU A 989 -51.76 -10.89 -12.78
N ILE A 990 -51.37 -9.66 -13.11
CA ILE A 990 -51.01 -9.23 -14.45
C ILE A 990 -49.51 -8.97 -14.45
N VAL A 991 -48.78 -9.83 -15.16
CA VAL A 991 -47.33 -9.75 -15.34
C VAL A 991 -47.04 -9.34 -16.79
N ASN A 992 -46.42 -8.18 -16.99
CA ASN A 992 -46.13 -7.63 -18.31
C ASN A 992 -44.67 -7.20 -18.43
N GLN A 993 -44.03 -7.54 -19.54
CA GLN A 993 -42.71 -7.01 -19.88
C GLN A 993 -42.77 -5.52 -20.25
N ASN A 994 -41.84 -4.72 -19.75
CA ASN A 994 -41.61 -3.33 -20.12
C ASN A 994 -40.10 -3.05 -20.30
N GLY A 995 -39.61 -3.13 -21.54
CA GLY A 995 -38.17 -3.05 -21.79
C GLY A 995 -37.46 -4.27 -21.22
N GLU A 996 -36.40 -4.06 -20.45
CA GLU A 996 -35.68 -5.12 -19.71
C GLU A 996 -36.36 -5.48 -18.38
N ASN A 997 -37.38 -4.72 -17.95
CA ASN A 997 -38.01 -4.86 -16.64
C ASN A 997 -39.37 -5.57 -16.72
N THR A 998 -39.80 -6.17 -15.62
CA THR A 998 -41.12 -6.81 -15.48
C THR A 998 -42.04 -6.01 -14.56
N LEU A 999 -43.23 -5.68 -15.05
CA LEU A 999 -44.28 -5.00 -14.29
C LEU A 999 -45.30 -6.01 -13.76
N ILE A 1000 -45.57 -5.94 -12.46
CA ILE A 1000 -46.57 -6.77 -11.78
C ILE A 1000 -47.69 -5.87 -11.27
N GLY A 1001 -48.94 -6.24 -11.54
CA GLY A 1001 -50.11 -5.46 -11.16
C GLY A 1001 -51.37 -6.31 -11.00
N LEU A 1002 -52.40 -5.73 -10.38
CA LEU A 1002 -53.75 -6.31 -10.33
C LEU A 1002 -54.65 -5.75 -11.44
N GLU A 1003 -54.25 -4.62 -12.05
CA GLU A 1003 -54.92 -4.00 -13.18
C GLU A 1003 -53.91 -3.65 -14.28
N ALA A 1004 -54.30 -3.81 -15.55
CA ALA A 1004 -53.38 -3.73 -16.69
C ALA A 1004 -52.65 -2.39 -16.88
N ASN A 1005 -53.13 -1.31 -16.24
CA ASN A 1005 -52.52 0.03 -16.32
C ASN A 1005 -52.13 0.57 -14.95
N ASN A 1006 -52.04 -0.29 -13.93
CA ASN A 1006 -51.67 0.10 -12.57
C ASN A 1006 -50.72 -0.96 -11.97
N PRO A 1007 -49.43 -0.94 -12.36
CA PRO A 1007 -48.43 -1.81 -11.73
C PRO A 1007 -48.24 -1.40 -10.27
N ILE A 1008 -47.99 -2.39 -9.43
CA ILE A 1008 -47.71 -2.25 -7.99
C ILE A 1008 -46.27 -2.64 -7.67
N ALA A 1009 -45.60 -3.35 -8.58
CA ALA A 1009 -44.17 -3.60 -8.53
C ALA A 1009 -43.56 -3.59 -9.93
N GLU A 1010 -42.28 -3.22 -9.98
CA GLU A 1010 -41.38 -3.29 -11.12
C GLU A 1010 -40.14 -4.07 -10.70
N LEU A 1011 -39.86 -5.19 -11.37
CA LEU A 1011 -38.64 -5.95 -11.20
C LEU A 1011 -37.64 -5.52 -12.29
N GLN A 1012 -36.49 -4.97 -11.90
CA GLN A 1012 -35.49 -4.54 -12.85
C GLN A 1012 -34.71 -5.73 -13.41
N GLY A 1013 -34.43 -5.73 -14.72
CA GLY A 1013 -33.65 -6.78 -15.38
C GLY A 1013 -34.34 -8.16 -15.51
N VAL A 1014 -35.47 -8.39 -14.84
CA VAL A 1014 -36.19 -9.67 -14.86
C VAL A 1014 -37.10 -9.77 -16.08
N GLN A 1015 -37.09 -10.94 -16.73
CA GLN A 1015 -37.95 -11.23 -17.87
C GLN A 1015 -39.28 -11.87 -17.44
N ALA A 1016 -40.41 -11.30 -17.87
CA ALA A 1016 -41.74 -11.68 -17.41
C ALA A 1016 -42.13 -13.14 -17.67
N ASN A 1017 -41.45 -13.81 -18.62
CA ASN A 1017 -41.69 -15.20 -18.96
C ASN A 1017 -40.86 -16.20 -18.15
N THR A 1018 -39.92 -15.75 -17.32
CA THR A 1018 -39.18 -16.62 -16.38
C THR A 1018 -39.96 -16.82 -15.09
N LEU A 1019 -40.79 -15.84 -14.69
CA LEU A 1019 -41.63 -15.92 -13.49
C LEU A 1019 -42.72 -17.01 -13.61
N THR A 1020 -42.83 -17.80 -12.55
CA THR A 1020 -43.77 -18.90 -12.35
C THR A 1020 -44.61 -18.70 -11.09
N GLU A 1021 -45.49 -19.65 -10.75
CA GLU A 1021 -46.27 -19.59 -9.50
C GLU A 1021 -45.38 -19.78 -8.24
N ASN A 1022 -44.18 -20.35 -8.38
CA ASN A 1022 -43.27 -20.59 -7.25
C ASN A 1022 -42.56 -19.32 -6.78
N ASP A 1023 -42.39 -18.34 -7.66
CA ASP A 1023 -41.79 -17.03 -7.37
C ASP A 1023 -42.75 -16.12 -6.58
N PHE A 1024 -43.90 -16.64 -6.14
CA PHE A 1024 -44.93 -15.87 -5.44
C PHE A 1024 -45.42 -16.60 -4.20
N VAL A 1025 -45.52 -15.86 -3.10
CA VAL A 1025 -46.04 -16.34 -1.82
C VAL A 1025 -47.30 -15.57 -1.46
N PHE A 1026 -48.39 -16.30 -1.17
CA PHE A 1026 -49.68 -15.72 -0.79
C PHE A 1026 -50.06 -16.14 0.63
N ALA A 1027 -50.21 -15.17 1.52
CA ALA A 1027 -50.58 -15.40 2.91
C ALA A 1027 -51.94 -14.76 3.25
N ALA A 1028 -52.75 -15.48 4.03
CA ALA A 1028 -54.06 -14.99 4.47
C ALA A 1028 -53.98 -13.83 5.48
N GLN A 1029 -52.81 -13.63 6.09
CA GLN A 1029 -52.43 -12.54 6.99
C GLN A 1029 -50.99 -12.15 6.68
N SER A 1030 -50.61 -10.90 6.95
CA SER A 1030 -49.21 -10.48 6.94
C SER A 1030 -48.35 -11.37 7.85
N PRO A 1031 -47.11 -11.74 7.46
CA PRO A 1031 -46.18 -12.48 8.33
C PRO A 1031 -45.65 -11.66 9.50
N VAL A 1032 -45.76 -10.33 9.41
CA VAL A 1032 -45.30 -9.33 10.38
C VAL A 1032 -46.47 -8.45 10.81
#